data_AF-A0A1G2Z4S1-F1
#
_entry.id   AF-A0A1G2Z4S1-F1
#
_cell.length_a   1.000
_cell.length_b   1.000
_cell.length_c   1.000
_cell.angle_alpha   90.00
_cell.angle_beta   90.00
_cell.angle_gamma   90.00
#
_symmetry.space_group_name_H-M   'P 1'
#
loop_
_entity.id
_entity.type
_entity.pdbx_description
1 polymer ?
#
loop_
_entity_poly.entity_id
_entity_poly.type
_entity_poly.pdbx_seq_one_letter_code
_entity_poly.pdbx_strand_id
1 'polypeptide(L)'
;ELVIDDKPLKDILRCLYYPDSPYEFSVLPAEILGQVYEQFLAKVITLTAGHHARVEDKPEVKKAGGVFYTPAYIVDYIVKQTVGKLLEGRSVTLYKTKPPKLDRPLRVLDPACGSGSFLLGAYQLLLDWYRDYYANHDPQAWAKAKHPTIYQCPRTGWRLTIGERKRILLDHIFGVDIDTQAVEVTKLSLLLRVLEGEKDLVLFHNERALPDLASNIRCGNSLIAPDFYKDQQLMMFDEEERYRINAFDWHAEFPAVFKDGGFDAVIGNPPYVRQEELGDSKTYYGRRFKTYSATADIYITFIEQGIRLLRPAGQFGMIVSNKWLRAAYGTRLREFLGGSLTIHQLVDFAGLPVFPTATVRTIVLLCQATAQTSHGVRYSPPMSLEDFRHLRDASDIDRHVAKMSYEIKPECLPSSGWSLTDMGVQNIIRKFVGHGVPLVDYLGQRPYRGIITGLNKAFIISHDSRKRFVSECPACSELLHPLVVGRDLRRYKLDYRKEYLLVTPIGVAIDKYPPVLRHLQAFKNELEKRWDKGHHWWELRPCDYYDSFTKPKIIYPDIATSCRFVLDRHGYFGTNTIYFIPRGDLFLLGILNSKAAFLYFKTTCAGLEGSGSTYLRFFGQYMETFPVPPTDTKHDSHHKRREAVIQFVEGMLRLHEDLSGARTPNEQETLQRQIAATDAQIDQLVYELYGLTANEIKIVEGTSQ
;
A
#
# COMPACT_ATOMS: atom_id res chain seq x y z
N GLU A 1 -8.40 14.59 44.42
CA GLU A 1 -7.02 14.21 44.09
C GLU A 1 -6.74 12.81 44.60
N LEU A 2 -6.08 11.98 43.80
CA LEU A 2 -5.64 10.66 44.25
C LEU A 2 -4.38 10.85 45.11
N VAL A 3 -4.48 10.64 46.41
CA VAL A 3 -3.31 10.71 47.31
C VAL A 3 -2.64 9.35 47.29
N ILE A 4 -1.49 9.25 46.63
CA ILE A 4 -0.68 8.04 46.59
C ILE A 4 0.40 8.17 47.67
N ASP A 5 0.47 7.19 48.57
CA ASP A 5 1.54 7.08 49.56
C ASP A 5 2.89 6.84 48.86
N ASP A 6 3.98 7.35 49.42
CA ASP A 6 5.35 7.16 48.92
C ASP A 6 5.72 5.67 48.83
N LYS A 7 5.14 4.81 49.68
CA LYS A 7 5.47 3.39 49.75
C LYS A 7 5.19 2.65 48.42
N PRO A 8 3.98 2.70 47.82
CA PRO A 8 3.72 2.17 46.48
C PRO A 8 4.73 2.62 45.41
N LEU A 9 5.06 3.91 45.38
CA LEU A 9 6.03 4.46 44.42
C LEU A 9 7.43 3.90 44.67
N LYS A 10 7.85 3.82 45.93
CA LYS A 10 9.15 3.27 46.33
C LYS A 10 9.27 1.79 45.96
N ASP A 11 8.21 1.01 46.16
CA ASP A 11 8.19 -0.40 45.80
C ASP A 11 8.26 -0.58 44.27
N ILE A 12 7.49 0.20 43.49
CA ILE A 12 7.58 0.21 42.02
C ILE A 12 8.99 0.57 41.55
N LEU A 13 9.55 1.67 42.07
CA LEU A 13 10.88 2.14 41.69
C LEU A 13 11.93 1.09 42.03
N ARG A 14 11.87 0.48 43.22
CA ARG A 14 12.82 -0.55 43.63
C ARG A 14 12.77 -1.78 42.70
N CYS A 15 11.59 -2.18 42.25
CA CYS A 15 11.42 -3.25 41.26
C CYS A 15 11.97 -2.92 39.87
N LEU A 16 12.39 -1.68 39.58
CA LEU A 16 13.08 -1.31 38.34
C LEU A 16 14.61 -1.42 38.43
N TYR A 17 15.18 -1.66 39.62
CA TYR A 17 16.62 -1.78 39.81
C TYR A 17 17.02 -3.20 40.17
N TYR A 18 18.19 -3.63 39.68
CA TYR A 18 18.80 -4.90 40.05
C TYR A 18 19.13 -4.91 41.57
N PRO A 19 18.92 -6.03 42.30
CA PRO A 19 18.53 -7.37 41.83
C PRO A 19 17.02 -7.62 41.77
N ASP A 20 16.18 -6.69 42.23
CA ASP A 20 14.72 -6.89 42.28
C ASP A 20 14.09 -6.86 40.87
N SER A 21 14.70 -6.12 39.94
CA SER A 21 14.47 -6.24 38.49
C SER A 21 15.36 -7.34 37.89
N PRO A 22 14.82 -8.26 37.08
CA PRO A 22 15.62 -9.19 36.29
C PRO A 22 16.34 -8.51 35.10
N TYR A 23 16.04 -7.22 34.85
CA TYR A 23 16.61 -6.44 33.75
C TYR A 23 17.61 -5.41 34.27
N GLU A 24 18.77 -5.36 33.62
CA GLU A 24 19.76 -4.30 33.81
C GLU A 24 19.57 -3.20 32.75
N PHE A 25 18.89 -2.12 33.14
CA PHE A 25 18.56 -1.03 32.22
C PHE A 25 19.77 -0.21 31.75
N SER A 26 20.93 -0.31 32.43
CA SER A 26 22.17 0.37 32.05
C SER A 26 22.79 -0.17 30.75
N VAL A 27 22.45 -1.41 30.36
CA VAL A 27 22.96 -2.08 29.17
C VAL A 27 21.93 -2.19 28.05
N LEU A 28 20.67 -1.79 28.31
CA LEU A 28 19.64 -1.77 27.30
C LEU A 28 19.83 -0.57 26.35
N PRO A 29 19.89 -0.79 25.03
CA PRO A 29 19.87 0.31 24.07
C PRO A 29 18.61 1.17 24.24
N ALA A 30 18.75 2.49 24.10
CA ALA A 30 17.61 3.42 24.17
C ALA A 30 16.49 3.06 23.18
N GLU A 31 16.86 2.48 22.04
CA GLU A 31 15.97 1.95 21.01
C GLU A 31 15.04 0.84 21.53
N ILE A 32 15.52 -0.04 22.42
CA ILE A 32 14.67 -1.08 23.03
C ILE A 32 13.66 -0.47 23.99
N LEU A 33 14.05 0.54 24.76
CA LEU A 33 13.13 1.25 25.65
C LEU A 33 12.04 1.98 24.88
N GLY A 34 12.42 2.62 23.76
CA GLY A 34 11.47 3.18 22.79
C GLY A 34 10.50 2.12 22.26
N GLN A 35 11.01 0.99 21.76
CA GLN A 35 10.19 -0.12 21.23
C GLN A 35 9.24 -0.74 22.26
N VAL A 36 9.67 -0.87 23.52
CA VAL A 36 8.82 -1.39 24.59
C VAL A 36 7.70 -0.40 24.87
N TYR A 37 8.01 0.90 25.02
CA TYR A 37 7.01 1.95 25.26
C TYR A 37 6.04 2.12 24.07
N GLU A 38 6.53 1.96 22.85
CA GLU A 38 5.74 1.96 21.62
C GLU A 38 4.60 0.92 21.67
N GLN A 39 4.86 -0.30 22.16
CA GLN A 39 3.82 -1.31 22.34
C GLN A 39 2.74 -0.92 23.35
N PHE A 40 3.06 -0.02 24.29
CA PHE A 40 2.10 0.49 25.27
C PHE A 40 1.27 1.66 24.74
N LEU A 41 1.77 2.46 23.78
CA LEU A 41 1.02 3.56 23.17
C LEU A 41 -0.26 3.10 22.46
N ALA A 42 -0.28 1.86 21.98
CA ALA A 42 -1.45 1.26 21.36
C ALA A 42 -2.59 0.95 22.35
N LYS A 43 -2.33 1.01 23.66
CA LYS A 43 -3.21 0.49 24.71
C LYS A 43 -3.72 1.61 25.62
N VAL A 44 -4.93 1.42 26.14
CA VAL A 44 -5.57 2.24 27.18
C VAL A 44 -6.02 1.36 28.32
N ILE A 45 -6.02 1.94 29.52
CA ILE A 45 -6.59 1.30 30.70
C ILE A 45 -8.04 1.76 30.80
N THR A 46 -8.97 0.82 30.66
CA THR A 46 -10.41 1.05 30.83
C THR A 46 -10.88 0.34 32.09
N LEU A 47 -11.80 0.97 32.83
CA LEU A 47 -12.46 0.32 33.96
C LEU A 47 -13.73 -0.40 33.46
N THR A 48 -13.88 -1.66 33.84
CA THR A 48 -15.12 -2.41 33.62
C THR A 48 -16.23 -1.91 34.55
N ALA A 49 -17.49 -2.26 34.27
CA ALA A 49 -18.63 -1.94 35.14
C ALA A 49 -18.46 -2.43 36.60
N GLY A 50 -17.63 -3.47 36.80
CA GLY A 50 -17.23 -3.98 38.12
C GLY A 50 -16.01 -3.29 38.75
N HIS A 51 -15.56 -2.14 38.21
CA HIS A 51 -14.36 -1.40 38.65
C HIS A 51 -13.03 -2.18 38.53
N HIS A 52 -12.97 -3.23 37.71
CA HIS A 52 -11.70 -3.88 37.38
C HIS A 52 -11.03 -3.17 36.21
N ALA A 53 -9.75 -2.85 36.36
CA ALA A 53 -8.93 -2.28 35.29
C ALA A 53 -8.61 -3.35 34.24
N ARG A 54 -8.85 -3.01 32.97
CA ARG A 54 -8.53 -3.84 31.81
C ARG A 54 -7.71 -3.02 30.81
N VAL A 55 -6.67 -3.63 30.29
CA VAL A 55 -5.86 -3.06 29.22
C VAL A 55 -6.49 -3.46 27.89
N GLU A 56 -6.88 -2.47 27.09
CA GLU A 56 -7.48 -2.67 25.77
C GLU A 56 -6.77 -1.80 24.73
N ASP A 57 -6.80 -2.20 23.45
CA ASP A 57 -6.27 -1.32 22.40
C ASP A 57 -7.15 -0.07 22.23
N LYS A 58 -6.51 1.07 21.97
CA LYS A 58 -7.16 2.35 21.68
C LYS A 58 -8.19 2.19 20.55
N PRO A 59 -9.37 2.84 20.63
CA PRO A 59 -10.39 2.76 19.59
C PRO A 59 -9.86 3.11 18.19
N GLU A 60 -8.99 4.12 18.10
CA GLU A 60 -8.35 4.59 16.88
C GLU A 60 -7.41 3.52 16.31
N VAL A 61 -6.69 2.81 17.18
CA VAL A 61 -5.79 1.71 16.81
C VAL A 61 -6.57 0.50 16.31
N LYS A 62 -7.67 0.14 16.97
CA LYS A 62 -8.59 -0.92 16.50
C LYS A 62 -9.21 -0.58 15.15
N LYS A 63 -9.59 0.68 14.93
CA LYS A 63 -10.18 1.18 13.66
C LYS A 63 -9.16 1.27 12.52
N ALA A 64 -7.96 1.74 12.81
CA ALA A 64 -6.85 1.81 11.84
C ALA A 64 -6.30 0.42 11.47
N GLY A 65 -6.63 -0.63 12.22
CA GLY A 65 -6.09 -1.98 12.04
C GLY A 65 -4.69 -2.17 12.65
N GLY A 66 -4.28 -1.30 13.57
CA GLY A 66 -3.01 -1.33 14.29
C GLY A 66 -2.28 0.01 14.32
N VAL A 67 -1.21 0.09 15.12
CA VAL A 67 -0.20 1.16 15.04
C VAL A 67 0.86 0.69 14.03
N PHE A 68 1.12 1.49 12.99
CA PHE A 68 2.02 1.11 11.90
C PHE A 68 3.41 1.73 12.10
N TYR A 69 4.31 0.95 12.67
CA TYR A 69 5.71 1.35 12.85
C TYR A 69 6.46 1.27 11.54
N THR A 70 7.26 2.29 11.24
CA THR A 70 8.09 2.30 10.03
C THR A 70 9.40 1.58 10.30
N PRO A 71 9.77 0.54 9.54
CA PRO A 71 11.05 -0.13 9.71
C PRO A 71 12.26 0.82 9.59
N ALA A 72 13.29 0.59 10.41
CA ALA A 72 14.46 1.46 10.51
C ALA A 72 15.12 1.73 9.15
N TYR A 73 15.29 0.70 8.30
CA TYR A 73 15.90 0.85 6.98
C TYR A 73 15.11 1.80 6.06
N ILE A 74 13.78 1.92 6.21
CA ILE A 74 12.96 2.88 5.46
C ILE A 74 13.12 4.29 6.05
N VAL A 75 13.10 4.40 7.37
CA VAL A 75 13.34 5.68 8.07
C VAL A 75 14.69 6.25 7.65
N ASP A 76 15.75 5.46 7.77
CA ASP A 76 17.11 5.83 7.41
C ASP A 76 17.22 6.23 5.93
N TYR A 77 16.55 5.50 5.03
CA TYR A 77 16.49 5.83 3.61
C TYR A 77 15.83 7.20 3.38
N ILE A 78 14.66 7.45 3.96
CA ILE A 78 13.95 8.74 3.82
C ILE A 78 14.78 9.88 4.40
N VAL A 79 15.33 9.72 5.61
CA VAL A 79 16.16 10.72 6.28
C VAL A 79 17.40 11.04 5.46
N LYS A 80 18.10 10.02 4.95
CA LYS A 80 19.28 10.20 4.08
C LYS A 80 18.93 10.94 2.80
N GLN A 81 17.82 10.56 2.15
CA GLN A 81 17.39 11.16 0.88
C GLN A 81 16.75 12.55 1.02
N THR A 82 16.53 13.04 2.24
CA THR A 82 15.98 14.38 2.54
C THR A 82 16.98 15.23 3.32
N VAL A 83 17.15 14.96 4.62
CA VAL A 83 18.05 15.67 5.52
C VAL A 83 19.51 15.50 5.09
N GLY A 84 19.91 14.28 4.68
CA GLY A 84 21.26 14.01 4.17
C GLY A 84 21.61 14.87 2.95
N LYS A 85 20.72 14.96 1.96
CA LYS A 85 20.92 15.81 0.77
C LYS A 85 21.08 17.29 1.11
N LEU A 86 20.34 17.78 2.10
CA LEU A 86 20.46 19.17 2.54
C LEU A 86 21.82 19.47 3.19
N LEU A 87 22.51 18.44 3.72
CA LEU A 87 23.83 18.58 4.33
C LEU A 87 24.98 18.56 3.30
N GLU A 88 24.82 17.94 2.13
CA GLU A 88 25.87 17.79 1.10
C GLU A 88 26.42 19.14 0.56
N GLY A 89 25.63 20.22 0.62
CA GLY A 89 26.02 21.55 0.15
C GLY A 89 26.21 22.61 1.25
N ARG A 90 26.06 22.23 2.52
CA ARG A 90 26.13 23.16 3.65
C ARG A 90 27.58 23.35 4.10
N SER A 91 28.01 24.59 4.18
CA SER A 91 29.29 24.95 4.81
C SER A 91 29.07 25.30 6.28
N VAL A 92 29.95 24.83 7.15
CA VAL A 92 30.01 25.26 8.54
C VAL A 92 30.64 26.64 8.60
N THR A 93 29.97 27.60 9.21
CA THR A 93 30.51 28.95 9.39
C THR A 93 31.34 29.01 10.67
N LEU A 94 32.58 29.44 10.55
CA LEU A 94 33.45 29.74 11.70
C LEU A 94 33.00 31.05 12.33
N TYR A 95 32.20 30.99 13.38
CA TYR A 95 31.91 32.17 14.18
C TYR A 95 33.16 32.64 14.92
N LYS A 96 33.20 33.93 15.29
CA LYS A 96 34.23 34.49 16.18
C LYS A 96 34.27 33.80 17.56
N THR A 97 33.24 33.04 17.92
CA THR A 97 33.12 32.27 19.15
C THR A 97 32.95 30.78 18.83
N LYS A 98 33.84 29.93 19.33
CA LYS A 98 33.66 28.46 19.32
C LYS A 98 32.39 28.10 20.12
N PRO A 99 31.50 27.20 19.64
CA PRO A 99 31.68 26.23 18.55
C PRO A 99 31.16 26.68 17.16
N PRO A 100 31.55 25.96 16.08
CA PRO A 100 31.04 26.20 14.74
C PRO A 100 29.56 25.90 14.68
N LYS A 101 28.84 26.59 13.80
CA LYS A 101 27.45 26.26 13.49
C LYS A 101 27.26 26.25 11.99
N LEU A 102 26.21 25.60 11.54
CA LEU A 102 25.70 25.87 10.20
C LEU A 102 25.43 27.38 10.09
N ASP A 103 25.54 27.90 8.88
CA ASP A 103 25.10 29.26 8.52
C ASP A 103 23.69 29.56 9.07
N ARG A 104 22.84 28.53 9.07
CA ARG A 104 21.54 28.50 9.74
C ARG A 104 21.23 27.10 10.25
N PRO A 105 20.56 26.92 11.41
CA PRO A 105 20.04 25.62 11.82
C PRO A 105 19.18 24.98 10.74
N LEU A 106 19.43 23.70 10.45
CA LEU A 106 18.60 22.90 9.55
C LEU A 106 17.45 22.32 10.37
N ARG A 107 16.24 22.81 10.14
CA ARG A 107 15.06 22.44 10.94
C ARG A 107 14.28 21.33 10.25
N VAL A 108 14.22 20.18 10.90
CA VAL A 108 13.52 18.97 10.46
C VAL A 108 12.24 18.81 11.28
N LEU A 109 11.12 18.58 10.59
CA LEU A 109 9.82 18.36 11.20
C LEU A 109 9.28 16.96 10.88
N ASP A 110 8.70 16.31 11.88
CA ASP A 110 7.69 15.27 11.69
C ASP A 110 6.32 15.75 12.24
N PRO A 111 5.30 15.98 11.39
CA PRO A 111 4.02 16.53 11.80
C PRO A 111 3.06 15.48 12.39
N ALA A 112 3.44 14.21 12.45
CA ALA A 112 2.68 13.14 13.12
C ALA A 112 3.69 12.16 13.73
N CYS A 113 4.48 12.67 14.69
CA CYS A 113 5.75 12.05 15.05
C CYS A 113 5.63 10.71 15.77
N GLY A 114 4.45 10.37 16.32
CA GLY A 114 4.25 9.13 17.05
C GLY A 114 5.26 8.97 18.17
N SER A 115 6.03 7.88 18.15
CA SER A 115 7.12 7.61 19.09
C SER A 115 8.45 8.30 18.75
N GLY A 116 8.52 9.00 17.61
CA GLY A 116 9.65 9.81 17.21
C GLY A 116 10.69 9.08 16.35
N SER A 117 10.37 7.93 15.74
CA SER A 117 11.35 7.13 14.97
C SER A 117 12.04 7.94 13.86
N PHE A 118 11.30 8.75 13.10
CA PHE A 118 11.88 9.63 12.08
C PHE A 118 12.76 10.74 12.67
N LEU A 119 12.33 11.32 13.78
CA LEU A 119 13.09 12.36 14.49
C LEU A 119 14.39 11.82 15.08
N LEU A 120 14.36 10.59 15.60
CA LEU A 120 15.56 9.88 16.06
C LEU A 120 16.52 9.60 14.90
N GLY A 121 16.02 9.11 13.75
CA GLY A 121 16.83 8.89 12.56
C GLY A 121 17.49 10.18 12.06
N ALA A 122 16.72 11.27 11.97
CA ALA A 122 17.24 12.59 11.59
C ALA A 122 18.26 13.13 12.59
N TYR A 123 17.99 12.98 13.88
CA TYR A 123 18.90 13.39 14.94
C TYR A 123 20.21 12.61 14.88
N GLN A 124 20.15 11.29 14.68
CA GLN A 124 21.33 10.45 14.57
C GLN A 124 22.20 10.86 13.37
N LEU A 125 21.59 11.07 12.21
CA LEU A 125 22.29 11.55 11.02
C LEU A 125 23.02 12.89 11.27
N LEU A 126 22.37 13.82 11.98
CA LEU A 126 22.99 15.10 12.36
C LEU A 126 24.14 14.91 13.35
N LEU A 127 24.00 14.03 14.35
CA LEU A 127 25.07 13.72 15.30
C LEU A 127 26.30 13.15 14.57
N ASP A 128 26.10 12.21 13.66
CA ASP A 128 27.17 11.62 12.86
C ASP A 128 27.85 12.69 11.99
N TRP A 129 27.07 13.52 11.30
CA TRP A 129 27.59 14.61 10.48
C TRP A 129 28.43 15.61 11.27
N TYR A 130 27.95 16.08 12.43
CA TYR A 130 28.70 17.01 13.28
C TYR A 130 29.96 16.38 13.89
N ARG A 131 29.88 15.12 14.34
CA ARG A 131 31.04 14.37 14.84
C ARG A 131 32.12 14.29 13.77
N ASP A 132 31.75 13.85 12.56
CA ASP A 132 32.68 13.63 11.47
C ASP A 132 33.27 14.96 10.99
N TYR A 133 32.47 16.02 10.96
CA TYR A 133 32.97 17.37 10.70
C TYR A 133 34.05 17.78 11.71
N TYR A 134 33.77 17.72 13.03
CA TYR A 134 34.75 18.13 14.04
C TYR A 134 36.00 17.23 14.07
N ALA A 135 35.83 15.92 13.85
CA ALA A 135 36.93 14.97 13.77
C ALA A 135 37.90 15.30 12.62
N ASN A 136 37.37 15.80 11.50
CA ASN A 136 38.15 16.12 10.30
C ASN A 136 38.68 17.57 10.27
N HIS A 137 38.25 18.45 11.18
CA HIS A 137 38.59 19.88 11.17
C HIS A 137 39.23 20.33 12.49
N ASP A 138 40.49 19.98 12.73
CA ASP A 138 41.23 20.30 13.97
C ASP A 138 40.53 19.84 15.27
N PRO A 139 40.40 18.52 15.47
CA PRO A 139 39.68 17.97 16.61
C PRO A 139 40.30 18.33 17.96
N GLN A 140 41.62 18.55 18.01
CA GLN A 140 42.31 18.95 19.23
C GLN A 140 41.92 20.36 19.66
N ALA A 141 41.74 21.28 18.72
CA ALA A 141 41.27 22.64 19.01
C ALA A 141 39.82 22.69 19.49
N TRP A 142 38.98 21.73 19.08
CA TRP A 142 37.60 21.59 19.58
C TRP A 142 37.52 20.96 20.96
N ALA A 143 38.35 19.95 21.22
CA ALA A 143 38.42 19.28 22.51
C ALA A 143 38.99 20.17 23.63
N LYS A 144 39.92 21.07 23.29
CA LYS A 144 40.56 22.00 24.24
C LYS A 144 39.90 23.38 24.31
N ALA A 145 38.77 23.58 23.62
CA ALA A 145 38.04 24.85 23.67
C ALA A 145 37.50 25.14 25.08
N LYS A 146 37.22 26.41 25.39
CA LYS A 146 36.58 26.82 26.66
C LYS A 146 35.27 26.04 26.92
N HIS A 147 34.54 25.73 25.85
CA HIS A 147 33.38 24.86 25.85
C HIS A 147 33.64 23.72 24.83
N PRO A 148 34.14 22.56 25.26
CA PRO A 148 34.46 21.46 24.36
C PRO A 148 33.21 20.91 23.65
N THR A 149 33.29 20.69 22.34
CA THR A 149 32.22 20.05 21.55
C THR A 149 32.45 18.58 21.32
N ILE A 150 33.71 18.14 21.34
CA ILE A 150 34.09 16.75 21.24
C ILE A 150 35.09 16.37 22.32
N TYR A 151 35.15 15.09 22.62
CA TYR A 151 36.18 14.48 23.46
C TYR A 151 36.67 13.18 22.82
N GLN A 152 37.89 12.78 23.16
CA GLN A 152 38.48 11.56 22.64
C GLN A 152 38.14 10.39 23.57
N CYS A 153 37.44 9.39 23.06
CA CYS A 153 37.20 8.13 23.76
C CYS A 153 38.27 7.10 23.34
N PRO A 154 39.03 6.51 24.29
CA PRO A 154 40.14 5.60 23.97
C PRO A 154 39.77 4.41 23.08
N ARG A 155 38.52 3.94 23.13
CA ARG A 155 38.05 2.76 22.38
C ARG A 155 37.23 3.05 21.13
N THR A 156 36.64 4.25 21.02
CA THR A 156 35.63 4.53 19.97
C THR A 156 35.90 5.81 19.18
N GLY A 157 37.07 6.42 19.37
CA GLY A 157 37.46 7.64 18.66
C GLY A 157 36.81 8.90 19.22
N TRP A 158 36.62 9.90 18.36
CA TRP A 158 36.02 11.18 18.74
C TRP A 158 34.52 11.05 18.99
N ARG A 159 34.04 11.62 20.09
CA ARG A 159 32.61 11.68 20.46
C ARG A 159 32.18 13.11 20.72
N LEU A 160 30.91 13.40 20.47
CA LEU A 160 30.30 14.70 20.82
C LEU A 160 30.06 14.79 22.33
N THR A 161 30.27 15.98 22.91
CA THR A 161 29.91 16.26 24.29
C THR A 161 28.39 16.34 24.45
N ILE A 162 27.88 16.09 25.67
CA ILE A 162 26.46 16.21 25.99
C ILE A 162 25.93 17.61 25.62
N GLY A 163 26.70 18.67 25.92
CA GLY A 163 26.32 20.05 25.60
C GLY A 163 26.09 20.26 24.09
N GLU A 164 26.95 19.68 23.26
CA GLU A 164 26.82 19.80 21.80
C GLU A 164 25.67 18.93 21.26
N ARG A 165 25.46 17.73 21.81
CA ARG A 165 24.30 16.89 21.50
C ARG A 165 22.98 17.60 21.79
N LYS A 166 22.87 18.24 22.97
CA LYS A 166 21.71 19.07 23.35
C LYS A 166 21.48 20.20 22.37
N ARG A 167 22.54 20.92 21.99
CA ARG A 167 22.45 22.01 21.03
C ARG A 167 21.92 21.52 19.68
N ILE A 168 22.49 20.43 19.15
CA ILE A 168 22.06 19.84 17.87
C ILE A 168 20.57 19.47 17.94
N LEU A 169 20.14 18.80 19.01
CA LEU A 169 18.75 18.43 19.21
C LEU A 169 17.81 19.65 19.20
N LEU A 170 18.09 20.65 20.03
CA LEU A 170 17.26 21.84 20.20
C LEU A 170 17.21 22.72 18.95
N ASP A 171 18.31 22.82 18.22
CA ASP A 171 18.41 23.67 17.03
C ASP A 171 17.71 23.04 15.79
N HIS A 172 17.61 21.71 15.72
CA HIS A 172 17.32 21.00 14.46
C HIS A 172 16.04 20.14 14.46
N ILE A 173 15.63 19.60 15.60
CA ILE A 173 14.60 18.55 15.64
C ILE A 173 13.27 19.10 16.17
N PHE A 174 12.20 18.94 15.39
CA PHE A 174 10.86 19.41 15.71
C PHE A 174 9.83 18.32 15.42
N GLY A 175 8.81 18.22 16.28
CA GLY A 175 7.78 17.19 16.18
C GLY A 175 6.44 17.68 16.69
N VAL A 176 5.36 17.19 16.07
CA VAL A 176 3.99 17.39 16.55
C VAL A 176 3.26 16.06 16.52
N ASP A 177 2.51 15.78 17.59
CA ASP A 177 1.54 14.68 17.61
C ASP A 177 0.28 15.10 18.36
N ILE A 178 -0.87 14.55 17.95
CA ILE A 178 -2.14 14.82 18.61
C ILE A 178 -2.27 14.06 19.95
N ASP A 179 -1.59 12.92 20.08
CA ASP A 179 -1.58 12.12 21.30
C ASP A 179 -0.49 12.62 22.27
N THR A 180 -0.93 13.07 23.44
CA THR A 180 -0.04 13.53 24.52
C THR A 180 0.96 12.44 24.93
N GLN A 181 0.56 11.16 24.92
CA GLN A 181 1.46 10.06 25.29
C GLN A 181 2.56 9.86 24.24
N ALA A 182 2.22 9.99 22.96
CA ALA A 182 3.18 9.89 21.86
C ALA A 182 4.24 11.01 21.93
N VAL A 183 3.80 12.22 22.26
CA VAL A 183 4.69 13.38 22.51
C VAL A 183 5.68 13.08 23.65
N GLU A 184 5.21 12.57 24.78
CA GLU A 184 6.08 12.26 25.92
C GLU A 184 7.05 11.11 25.62
N VAL A 185 6.62 10.09 24.88
CA VAL A 185 7.51 9.01 24.41
C VAL A 185 8.58 9.55 23.47
N THR A 186 8.20 10.38 22.50
CA THR A 186 9.15 11.03 21.59
C THR A 186 10.19 11.85 22.37
N LYS A 187 9.76 12.66 23.34
CA LYS A 187 10.67 13.42 24.21
C LYS A 187 11.61 12.49 24.95
N LEU A 188 11.09 11.46 25.63
CA LEU A 188 11.91 10.49 26.37
C LEU A 188 12.96 9.83 25.45
N SER A 189 12.55 9.34 24.29
CA SER A 189 13.46 8.69 23.34
C SER A 189 14.58 9.61 22.87
N LEU A 190 14.27 10.87 22.55
CA LEU A 190 15.28 11.88 22.18
C LEU A 190 16.23 12.20 23.34
N LEU A 191 15.70 12.31 24.57
CA LEU A 191 16.50 12.57 25.77
C LEU A 191 17.44 11.39 26.10
N LEU A 192 16.95 10.15 25.99
CA LEU A 192 17.78 8.95 26.14
C LEU A 192 18.89 8.92 25.08
N ARG A 193 18.55 9.29 23.83
CA ARG A 193 19.55 9.40 22.76
C ARG A 193 20.57 10.51 22.99
N VAL A 194 20.27 11.56 23.78
CA VAL A 194 21.28 12.56 24.21
C VAL A 194 22.26 11.97 25.22
N LEU A 195 21.78 11.11 26.13
CA LEU A 195 22.58 10.55 27.22
C LEU A 195 23.37 9.29 26.84
N GLU A 196 23.05 8.66 25.70
CA GLU A 196 23.65 7.39 25.32
C GLU A 196 25.19 7.44 25.23
N GLY A 197 25.84 6.49 25.91
CA GLY A 197 27.29 6.36 25.94
C GLY A 197 27.99 7.08 27.10
N GLU A 198 27.24 7.74 27.98
CA GLU A 198 27.73 8.40 29.19
C GLU A 198 27.61 7.47 30.40
N LYS A 199 28.73 7.23 31.11
CA LYS A 199 28.78 6.29 32.26
C LYS A 199 28.70 6.97 33.62
N ASP A 200 29.07 8.25 33.67
CA ASP A 200 29.09 9.05 34.87
C ASP A 200 28.09 10.20 34.71
N LEU A 201 26.81 9.94 35.03
CA LEU A 201 25.81 10.98 35.27
C LEU A 201 26.14 11.71 36.59
N VAL A 202 27.35 12.26 36.71
CA VAL A 202 27.64 13.22 37.76
C VAL A 202 26.87 14.47 37.37
N LEU A 203 25.68 14.62 37.95
CA LEU A 203 24.89 15.84 38.00
C LEU A 203 25.76 16.91 38.67
N PHE A 204 26.67 17.51 37.91
CA PHE A 204 27.45 18.65 38.38
C PHE A 204 26.46 19.74 38.78
N HIS A 205 26.61 20.19 40.03
CA HIS A 205 25.76 21.21 40.64
C HIS A 205 25.54 22.38 39.67
N ASN A 206 24.26 22.68 39.42
CA ASN A 206 23.68 23.87 38.75
C ASN A 206 23.37 23.83 37.23
N GLU A 207 23.65 22.77 36.47
CA GLU A 207 23.13 22.64 35.10
C GLU A 207 22.21 21.41 34.93
N ARG A 208 20.99 21.61 34.39
CA ARG A 208 20.08 20.49 34.11
C ARG A 208 20.73 19.54 33.10
N ALA A 209 20.86 18.26 33.48
CA ALA A 209 21.42 17.21 32.63
C ALA A 209 20.61 16.97 31.34
N LEU A 210 19.33 17.34 31.32
CA LEU A 210 18.41 17.17 30.20
C LEU A 210 17.91 18.53 29.68
N PRO A 211 17.85 18.74 28.34
CA PRO A 211 17.26 19.94 27.76
C PRO A 211 15.73 19.95 27.92
N ASP A 212 15.14 21.13 27.90
CA ASP A 212 13.68 21.27 27.79
C ASP A 212 13.26 21.14 26.32
N LEU A 213 12.44 20.13 26.01
CA LEU A 213 11.93 19.85 24.66
C LEU A 213 10.54 20.43 24.41
N ALA A 214 9.96 21.18 25.36
CA ALA A 214 8.61 21.75 25.21
C ALA A 214 8.48 22.67 23.99
N SER A 215 9.56 23.32 23.55
CA SER A 215 9.57 24.18 22.36
C SER A 215 9.84 23.44 21.04
N ASN A 216 10.24 22.16 21.11
CA ASN A 216 10.62 21.34 19.96
C ASN A 216 9.56 20.29 19.63
N ILE A 217 9.04 19.61 20.66
CA ILE A 217 8.04 18.55 20.52
C ILE A 217 6.74 19.01 21.17
N ARG A 218 5.71 19.25 20.35
CA ARG A 218 4.44 19.85 20.75
C ARG A 218 3.29 18.85 20.65
N CYS A 219 2.29 19.01 21.53
CA CYS A 219 1.02 18.28 21.42
C CYS A 219 0.00 19.14 20.69
N GLY A 220 -0.60 18.63 19.63
CA GLY A 220 -1.54 19.38 18.81
C GLY A 220 -1.99 18.64 17.55
N ASN A 221 -3.13 19.05 17.02
CA ASN A 221 -3.65 18.57 15.75
C ASN A 221 -3.01 19.34 14.59
N SER A 222 -2.03 18.71 13.96
CA SER A 222 -1.29 19.26 12.82
C SER A 222 -2.14 19.77 11.65
N LEU A 223 -3.39 19.32 11.53
CA LEU A 223 -4.29 19.67 10.43
C LEU A 223 -5.37 20.70 10.80
N ILE A 224 -5.69 20.88 12.09
CA ILE A 224 -6.73 21.80 12.55
C ILE A 224 -6.07 23.01 13.19
N ALA A 225 -6.34 24.21 12.67
CA ALA A 225 -5.84 25.46 13.21
C ALA A 225 -6.95 26.17 14.03
N PRO A 226 -6.62 27.18 14.85
CA PRO A 226 -7.60 27.83 15.72
C PRO A 226 -8.77 28.50 15.00
N ASP A 227 -8.67 28.75 13.70
CA ASP A 227 -9.76 29.25 12.86
C ASP A 227 -10.91 28.24 12.70
N PHE A 228 -10.71 26.97 13.06
CA PHE A 228 -11.76 25.97 13.20
C PHE A 228 -12.94 26.46 14.05
N TYR A 229 -12.63 27.16 15.15
CA TYR A 229 -13.64 27.67 16.09
C TYR A 229 -14.26 29.00 15.66
N LYS A 230 -13.93 29.57 14.50
CA LYS A 230 -14.54 30.83 14.05
C LYS A 230 -15.98 30.65 13.59
N ASP A 231 -16.30 29.48 13.02
CA ASP A 231 -17.64 29.17 12.50
C ASP A 231 -18.53 28.44 13.51
N GLN A 232 -17.96 28.01 14.64
CA GLN A 232 -18.64 27.27 15.71
C GLN A 232 -18.29 27.94 17.03
N GLN A 233 -19.28 28.41 17.80
CA GLN A 233 -19.00 29.09 19.07
C GLN A 233 -18.16 28.19 19.98
N LEU A 234 -16.92 28.60 20.27
CA LEU A 234 -15.92 27.85 21.05
C LEU A 234 -16.45 27.40 22.43
N MET A 235 -17.41 28.15 22.98
CA MET A 235 -18.13 27.89 24.24
C MET A 235 -19.17 26.77 24.16
N MET A 236 -19.50 26.26 22.96
CA MET A 236 -20.44 25.15 22.77
C MET A 236 -19.78 23.77 22.82
N PHE A 237 -18.44 23.71 22.78
CA PHE A 237 -17.70 22.46 22.92
C PHE A 237 -17.41 22.17 24.38
N ASP A 238 -17.67 20.93 24.80
CA ASP A 238 -17.25 20.48 26.13
C ASP A 238 -15.71 20.33 26.23
N GLU A 239 -15.20 19.98 27.42
CA GLU A 239 -13.75 19.78 27.61
C GLU A 239 -13.22 18.58 26.80
N GLU A 240 -14.01 17.52 26.62
CA GLU A 240 -13.58 16.34 25.87
C GLU A 240 -13.48 16.64 24.37
N GLU A 241 -14.43 17.38 23.81
CA GLU A 241 -14.43 17.82 22.42
C GLU A 241 -13.25 18.72 22.12
N ARG A 242 -12.95 19.69 23.00
CA ARG A 242 -11.78 20.56 22.86
C ARG A 242 -10.48 19.76 22.93
N TYR A 243 -10.40 18.77 23.83
CA TYR A 243 -9.26 17.87 23.91
C TYR A 243 -9.10 16.99 22.65
N ARG A 244 -10.20 16.50 22.07
CA ARG A 244 -10.17 15.71 20.81
C ARG A 244 -9.78 16.54 19.59
N ILE A 245 -10.24 17.80 19.50
CA ILE A 245 -9.93 18.69 18.37
C ILE A 245 -8.47 19.12 18.43
N ASN A 246 -8.02 19.56 19.62
CA ASN A 246 -6.65 19.99 19.93
C ASN A 246 -6.03 20.90 18.86
N ALA A 247 -6.73 21.97 18.48
CA ALA A 247 -6.29 22.85 17.39
C ALA A 247 -4.87 23.42 17.63
N PHE A 248 -4.05 23.45 16.57
CA PHE A 248 -2.64 23.80 16.62
C PHE A 248 -2.30 24.97 15.68
N ASP A 249 -1.69 26.04 16.21
CA ASP A 249 -1.21 27.17 15.42
C ASP A 249 0.30 27.06 15.17
N TRP A 250 0.64 26.61 13.97
CA TRP A 250 2.03 26.48 13.52
C TRP A 250 2.87 27.76 13.67
N HIS A 251 2.30 28.94 13.40
CA HIS A 251 3.06 30.20 13.44
C HIS A 251 3.28 30.67 14.88
N ALA A 252 2.30 30.46 15.76
CA ALA A 252 2.41 30.82 17.18
C ALA A 252 3.32 29.85 17.94
N GLU A 253 3.28 28.56 17.62
CA GLU A 253 4.02 27.51 18.34
C GLU A 253 5.48 27.41 17.90
N PHE A 254 5.79 27.75 16.64
CA PHE A 254 7.13 27.72 16.06
C PHE A 254 7.55 29.07 15.41
N PRO A 255 7.52 30.19 16.14
CA PRO A 255 7.69 31.52 15.56
C PRO A 255 9.06 31.73 14.91
N ALA A 256 10.12 31.18 15.52
CA ALA A 256 11.47 31.25 14.96
C ALA A 256 11.61 30.49 13.63
N VAL A 257 10.80 29.44 13.43
CA VAL A 257 10.79 28.63 12.21
C VAL A 257 10.19 29.41 11.06
N PHE A 258 9.00 29.97 11.28
CA PHE A 258 8.28 30.72 10.26
C PHE A 258 8.88 32.09 9.98
N LYS A 259 9.59 32.69 10.94
CA LYS A 259 10.43 33.87 10.68
C LYS A 259 11.50 33.60 9.61
N ASP A 260 12.00 32.37 9.52
CA ASP A 260 12.97 31.95 8.51
C ASP A 260 12.33 31.27 7.28
N GLY A 261 11.01 31.43 7.12
CA GLY A 261 10.26 30.95 5.96
C GLY A 261 9.75 29.50 6.04
N GLY A 262 9.95 28.79 7.14
CA GLY A 262 9.47 27.41 7.33
C GLY A 262 10.57 26.39 7.64
N PHE A 263 10.21 25.11 7.61
CA PHE A 263 11.10 23.98 7.87
C PHE A 263 11.94 23.63 6.64
N ASP A 264 13.20 23.21 6.85
CA ASP A 264 14.08 22.75 5.76
C ASP A 264 13.69 21.36 5.26
N ALA A 265 13.25 20.49 6.17
CA ALA A 265 12.81 19.15 5.84
C ALA A 265 11.52 18.80 6.60
N VAL A 266 10.61 18.11 5.90
CA VAL A 266 9.44 17.47 6.51
C VAL A 266 9.47 16.00 6.17
N ILE A 267 9.53 15.16 7.19
CA ILE A 267 9.63 13.71 7.09
C ILE A 267 8.55 13.02 7.92
N GLY A 268 8.21 11.76 7.62
CA GLY A 268 7.35 11.00 8.52
C GLY A 268 6.54 9.88 7.88
N ASN A 269 5.69 9.28 8.71
CA ASN A 269 4.68 8.28 8.33
C ASN A 269 3.31 8.73 8.87
N PRO A 270 2.51 9.48 8.09
CA PRO A 270 1.23 9.99 8.56
C PRO A 270 0.20 8.88 8.78
N PRO A 271 -0.90 9.15 9.52
CA PRO A 271 -1.93 8.15 9.80
C PRO A 271 -2.74 7.72 8.56
N TYR A 272 -3.14 6.44 8.53
CA TYR A 272 -3.88 5.79 7.44
C TYR A 272 -5.37 5.61 7.82
N VAL A 273 -6.03 6.71 8.15
CA VAL A 273 -7.45 6.71 8.59
C VAL A 273 -8.32 7.24 7.47
N ARG A 274 -9.42 6.54 7.15
CA ARG A 274 -10.39 7.01 6.16
C ARG A 274 -11.07 8.26 6.67
N GLN A 275 -11.20 9.26 5.82
CA GLN A 275 -11.81 10.53 6.23
C GLN A 275 -13.29 10.39 6.61
N GLU A 276 -13.98 9.35 6.13
CA GLU A 276 -15.34 8.99 6.53
C GLU A 276 -15.49 8.80 8.06
N GLU A 277 -14.40 8.41 8.73
CA GLU A 277 -14.36 8.12 10.17
C GLU A 277 -14.12 9.37 11.04
N LEU A 278 -13.79 10.53 10.44
CA LEU A 278 -13.36 11.75 11.13
C LEU A 278 -14.49 12.70 11.56
N GLY A 279 -15.75 12.26 11.52
CA GLY A 279 -16.90 13.03 12.04
C GLY A 279 -17.04 14.44 11.45
N ASP A 280 -17.27 15.43 12.32
CA ASP A 280 -17.64 16.82 11.97
C ASP A 280 -16.50 17.66 11.41
N SER A 281 -15.24 17.25 11.60
CA SER A 281 -14.05 17.96 11.09
C SER A 281 -13.92 17.94 9.57
N LYS A 282 -14.71 17.11 8.87
CA LYS A 282 -14.75 16.99 7.40
C LYS A 282 -14.96 18.32 6.70
N THR A 283 -15.91 19.13 7.19
CA THR A 283 -16.25 20.42 6.59
C THR A 283 -15.10 21.41 6.71
N TYR A 284 -14.36 21.37 7.81
CA TYR A 284 -13.17 22.19 7.99
C TYR A 284 -12.06 21.76 7.02
N TYR A 285 -11.77 20.46 6.92
CA TYR A 285 -10.73 19.97 6.01
C TYR A 285 -11.02 20.34 4.55
N GLY A 286 -12.27 20.22 4.10
CA GLY A 286 -12.67 20.59 2.74
C GLY A 286 -12.51 22.07 2.41
N ARG A 287 -12.53 22.95 3.42
CA ARG A 287 -12.29 24.40 3.25
C ARG A 287 -10.80 24.73 3.31
N ARG A 288 -10.04 24.04 4.17
CA ARG A 288 -8.63 24.33 4.44
C ARG A 288 -7.66 23.73 3.42
N PHE A 289 -7.96 22.55 2.90
CA PHE A 289 -7.05 21.73 2.08
C PHE A 289 -7.58 21.56 0.66
N LYS A 290 -6.75 21.91 -0.34
CA LYS A 290 -7.10 21.75 -1.74
C LYS A 290 -7.16 20.28 -2.13
N THR A 291 -6.37 19.42 -1.49
CA THR A 291 -6.28 17.99 -1.80
C THR A 291 -7.37 17.16 -1.13
N TYR A 292 -8.23 17.77 -0.30
CA TYR A 292 -9.28 17.08 0.43
C TYR A 292 -10.24 16.32 -0.49
N SER A 293 -10.61 15.11 -0.08
CA SER A 293 -11.70 14.30 -0.65
C SER A 293 -12.33 13.46 0.46
N ALA A 294 -13.66 13.43 0.54
CA ALA A 294 -14.39 12.73 1.61
C ALA A 294 -14.11 11.21 1.68
N THR A 295 -13.71 10.61 0.55
CA THR A 295 -13.38 9.19 0.40
C THR A 295 -11.88 8.88 0.46
N ALA A 296 -11.05 9.91 0.64
CA ALA A 296 -9.61 9.74 0.79
C ALA A 296 -9.24 9.31 2.21
N ASP A 297 -8.01 8.84 2.37
CA ASP A 297 -7.37 8.71 3.67
C ASP A 297 -6.80 10.07 4.13
N ILE A 298 -6.64 10.27 5.44
CA ILE A 298 -6.20 11.53 6.03
C ILE A 298 -4.75 11.90 5.63
N TYR A 299 -3.90 10.91 5.30
CA TYR A 299 -2.53 11.17 4.85
C TYR A 299 -2.45 12.14 3.66
N ILE A 300 -3.50 12.22 2.82
CA ILE A 300 -3.58 13.18 1.70
C ILE A 300 -3.48 14.64 2.19
N THR A 301 -4.15 14.94 3.30
CA THR A 301 -4.10 16.27 3.91
C THR A 301 -2.79 16.52 4.65
N PHE A 302 -2.16 15.48 5.23
CA PHE A 302 -0.81 15.58 5.79
C PHE A 302 0.26 15.87 4.75
N ILE A 303 0.15 15.30 3.53
CA ILE A 303 1.06 15.63 2.43
C ILE A 303 0.96 17.12 2.10
N GLU A 304 -0.25 17.64 1.87
CA GLU A 304 -0.45 19.07 1.57
C GLU A 304 0.03 19.96 2.73
N GLN A 305 -0.30 19.61 3.97
CA GLN A 305 0.13 20.37 5.14
C GLN A 305 1.64 20.37 5.29
N GLY A 306 2.30 19.22 5.22
CA GLY A 306 3.75 19.11 5.33
C GLY A 306 4.46 19.95 4.27
N ILE A 307 3.98 19.93 3.02
CA ILE A 307 4.51 20.76 1.94
C ILE A 307 4.31 22.26 2.20
N ARG A 308 3.15 22.67 2.73
CA ARG A 308 2.88 24.08 3.10
C ARG A 308 3.76 24.59 4.23
N LEU A 309 4.29 23.71 5.08
CA LEU A 309 5.17 24.04 6.20
C LEU A 309 6.65 24.17 5.77
N LEU A 310 6.98 23.76 4.55
CA LEU A 310 8.33 23.88 4.01
C LEU A 310 8.65 25.31 3.60
N ARG A 311 9.91 25.68 3.82
CA ARG A 311 10.51 26.84 3.16
C ARG A 311 10.74 26.57 1.66
N PRO A 312 10.98 27.61 0.84
CA PRO A 312 11.46 27.42 -0.52
C PRO A 312 12.73 26.55 -0.56
N ALA A 313 12.78 25.63 -1.53
CA ALA A 313 13.81 24.60 -1.68
C ALA A 313 13.88 23.54 -0.57
N GLY A 314 12.92 23.52 0.37
CA GLY A 314 12.82 22.50 1.41
C GLY A 314 12.51 21.11 0.85
N GLN A 315 12.98 20.08 1.55
CA GLN A 315 12.83 18.67 1.18
C GLN A 315 11.65 18.02 1.90
N PHE A 316 10.89 17.21 1.19
CA PHE A 316 9.77 16.44 1.72
C PHE A 316 10.00 14.96 1.50
N GLY A 317 9.77 14.15 2.53
CA GLY A 317 9.85 12.70 2.42
C GLY A 317 8.87 11.97 3.32
N MET A 318 7.84 11.35 2.77
CA MET A 318 6.92 10.53 3.55
C MET A 318 6.68 9.18 2.91
N ILE A 319 6.47 8.17 3.76
CA ILE A 319 5.89 6.89 3.35
C ILE A 319 4.37 6.97 3.51
N VAL A 320 3.64 6.70 2.44
CA VAL A 320 2.16 6.80 2.39
C VAL A 320 1.58 5.67 1.56
N SER A 321 0.24 5.53 1.51
CA SER A 321 -0.35 4.54 0.62
C SER A 321 -0.18 4.93 -0.84
N ASN A 322 0.06 3.98 -1.75
CA ASN A 322 0.21 4.28 -3.17
C ASN A 322 -1.12 4.44 -3.94
N LYS A 323 -2.27 4.26 -3.27
CA LYS A 323 -3.60 4.28 -3.89
C LYS A 323 -3.91 5.60 -4.61
N TRP A 324 -3.41 6.72 -4.09
CA TRP A 324 -3.61 8.05 -4.68
C TRP A 324 -3.01 8.20 -6.08
N LEU A 325 -2.14 7.29 -6.52
CA LEU A 325 -1.62 7.29 -7.89
C LEU A 325 -2.73 7.09 -8.93
N ARG A 326 -3.73 6.25 -8.64
CA ARG A 326 -4.79 5.87 -9.60
C ARG A 326 -6.20 6.14 -9.11
N ALA A 327 -6.43 6.20 -7.80
CA ALA A 327 -7.77 6.39 -7.25
C ALA A 327 -8.35 7.76 -7.63
N ALA A 328 -9.67 7.82 -7.84
CA ALA A 328 -10.38 9.06 -8.18
C ALA A 328 -10.21 10.14 -7.10
N TYR A 329 -10.18 9.75 -5.81
CA TYR A 329 -9.95 10.68 -4.71
C TYR A 329 -8.58 11.37 -4.78
N GLY A 330 -7.59 10.75 -5.45
CA GLY A 330 -6.22 11.28 -5.55
C GLY A 330 -6.06 12.38 -6.59
N THR A 331 -7.09 12.70 -7.38
CA THR A 331 -7.03 13.67 -8.49
C THR A 331 -6.46 15.01 -8.05
N ARG A 332 -7.02 15.59 -6.98
CA ARG A 332 -6.58 16.90 -6.46
C ARG A 332 -5.16 16.86 -5.90
N LEU A 333 -4.75 15.73 -5.31
CA LEU A 333 -3.35 15.56 -4.86
C LEU A 333 -2.40 15.51 -6.06
N ARG A 334 -2.74 14.78 -7.12
CA ARG A 334 -1.91 14.71 -8.34
C ARG A 334 -1.75 16.09 -8.99
N GLU A 335 -2.83 16.89 -9.03
CA GLU A 335 -2.79 18.28 -9.51
C GLU A 335 -1.90 19.16 -8.62
N PHE A 336 -2.05 19.04 -7.30
CA PHE A 336 -1.22 19.77 -6.34
C PHE A 336 0.27 19.43 -6.48
N LEU A 337 0.60 18.14 -6.62
CA LEU A 337 1.96 17.66 -6.79
C LEU A 337 2.57 18.07 -8.15
N GLY A 338 1.78 18.12 -9.22
CA GLY A 338 2.24 18.52 -10.55
C GLY A 338 2.44 20.03 -10.74
N GLY A 339 1.89 20.87 -9.86
CA GLY A 339 1.85 22.33 -10.07
C GLY A 339 3.06 23.11 -9.53
N SER A 340 3.57 22.78 -8.34
CA SER A 340 4.53 23.65 -7.62
C SER A 340 5.62 22.87 -6.87
N LEU A 341 5.89 21.64 -7.29
CA LEU A 341 6.86 20.75 -6.66
C LEU A 341 7.69 20.03 -7.71
N THR A 342 8.94 19.77 -7.39
CA THR A 342 9.76 18.79 -8.12
C THR A 342 9.72 17.48 -7.36
N ILE A 343 9.12 16.46 -7.98
CA ILE A 343 9.15 15.11 -7.42
C ILE A 343 10.45 14.46 -7.86
N HIS A 344 11.35 14.26 -6.91
CA HIS A 344 12.67 13.69 -7.18
C HIS A 344 12.60 12.19 -7.41
N GLN A 345 11.84 11.50 -6.57
CA GLN A 345 11.84 10.05 -6.54
C GLN A 345 10.53 9.54 -5.94
N LEU A 346 9.99 8.52 -6.59
CA LEU A 346 8.99 7.62 -6.04
C LEU A 346 9.63 6.25 -5.85
N VAL A 347 9.52 5.67 -4.65
CA VAL A 347 9.98 4.30 -4.38
C VAL A 347 8.80 3.46 -3.95
N ASP A 348 8.36 2.57 -4.83
CA ASP A 348 7.17 1.76 -4.62
C ASP A 348 7.51 0.48 -3.87
N PHE A 349 6.70 0.15 -2.87
CA PHE A 349 6.80 -1.09 -2.09
C PHE A 349 5.51 -1.91 -2.20
N ALA A 350 4.68 -1.66 -3.23
CA ALA A 350 3.45 -2.42 -3.45
C ALA A 350 3.69 -3.94 -3.46
N GLY A 351 2.82 -4.68 -2.77
CA GLY A 351 2.93 -6.13 -2.65
C GLY A 351 3.98 -6.64 -1.65
N LEU A 352 4.72 -5.75 -0.99
CA LEU A 352 5.72 -6.09 0.02
C LEU A 352 5.17 -5.88 1.44
N PRO A 353 5.47 -6.77 2.40
CA PRO A 353 4.98 -6.67 3.77
C PRO A 353 5.80 -5.66 4.58
N VAL A 354 5.77 -4.38 4.18
CA VAL A 354 6.45 -3.29 4.91
C VAL A 354 5.94 -3.17 6.34
N PHE A 355 4.63 -3.31 6.52
CA PHE A 355 4.00 -3.38 7.83
C PHE A 355 3.47 -4.81 8.04
N PRO A 356 4.10 -5.64 8.90
CA PRO A 356 3.75 -7.07 9.02
C PRO A 356 2.29 -7.35 9.38
N THR A 357 1.64 -6.41 10.08
CA THR A 357 0.25 -6.51 10.55
C THR A 357 -0.77 -5.87 9.59
N ALA A 358 -0.32 -5.23 8.51
CA ALA A 358 -1.16 -4.47 7.59
C ALA A 358 -1.00 -4.91 6.13
N THR A 359 -2.09 -4.89 5.38
CA THR A 359 -2.09 -5.06 3.92
C THR A 359 -2.22 -3.70 3.22
N VAL A 360 -1.24 -2.82 3.46
CA VAL A 360 -1.20 -1.47 2.87
C VAL A 360 -0.09 -1.39 1.84
N ARG A 361 -0.46 -1.05 0.60
CA ARG A 361 0.51 -0.68 -0.44
C ARG A 361 1.16 0.63 -0.10
N THR A 362 2.45 0.61 0.17
CA THR A 362 3.21 1.81 0.51
C THR A 362 4.05 2.30 -0.65
N ILE A 363 4.25 3.61 -0.67
CA ILE A 363 5.16 4.29 -1.56
C ILE A 363 5.87 5.38 -0.76
N VAL A 364 7.16 5.54 -0.99
CA VAL A 364 7.92 6.68 -0.49
C VAL A 364 7.85 7.79 -1.53
N LEU A 365 7.33 8.95 -1.12
CA LEU A 365 7.27 10.17 -1.92
C LEU A 365 8.37 11.12 -1.48
N LEU A 366 9.34 11.37 -2.37
CA LEU A 366 10.41 12.35 -2.16
C LEU A 366 10.22 13.52 -3.12
N CYS A 367 10.01 14.73 -2.59
CA CYS A 367 9.85 15.93 -3.40
C CYS A 367 10.51 17.15 -2.76
N GLN A 368 10.71 18.20 -3.56
CA GLN A 368 11.26 19.47 -3.13
C GLN A 368 10.32 20.61 -3.53
N ALA A 369 10.15 21.56 -2.61
CA ALA A 369 9.44 22.80 -2.89
C ALA A 369 10.26 23.69 -3.85
N THR A 370 9.79 23.92 -5.07
CA THR A 370 10.48 24.79 -6.05
C THR A 370 9.52 25.70 -6.80
N ALA A 371 10.04 26.81 -7.32
CA ALA A 371 9.33 27.74 -8.19
C ALA A 371 9.40 27.34 -9.69
N GLN A 372 10.17 26.31 -10.06
CA GLN A 372 10.31 25.84 -11.44
C GLN A 372 9.44 24.61 -11.73
N THR A 373 8.91 24.53 -12.94
CA THR A 373 8.04 23.45 -13.43
C THR A 373 8.76 22.11 -13.54
N SER A 374 8.02 21.03 -13.25
CA SER A 374 8.52 19.65 -13.13
C SER A 374 9.27 19.14 -14.37
N HIS A 375 10.47 18.60 -14.15
CA HIS A 375 11.07 17.59 -15.02
C HIS A 375 10.44 16.21 -14.74
N GLY A 376 10.72 15.19 -15.55
CA GLY A 376 10.17 13.84 -15.36
C GLY A 376 10.41 13.29 -13.95
N VAL A 377 9.56 12.35 -13.53
CA VAL A 377 9.60 11.77 -12.18
C VAL A 377 10.41 10.50 -12.20
N ARG A 378 11.46 10.39 -11.37
CA ARG A 378 12.18 9.14 -11.22
C ARG A 378 11.34 8.16 -10.41
N TYR A 379 11.05 7.00 -10.97
CA TYR A 379 10.24 5.96 -10.33
C TYR A 379 11.07 4.68 -10.17
N SER A 380 11.07 4.12 -8.95
CA SER A 380 11.62 2.81 -8.64
C SER A 380 10.45 1.84 -8.44
N PRO A 381 10.31 0.79 -9.27
CA PRO A 381 9.27 -0.22 -9.09
C PRO A 381 9.52 -1.06 -7.82
N PRO A 382 8.49 -1.79 -7.34
CA PRO A 382 8.64 -2.71 -6.22
C PRO A 382 9.71 -3.76 -6.51
N MET A 383 10.57 -4.00 -5.52
CA MET A 383 11.52 -5.12 -5.54
C MET A 383 10.80 -6.46 -5.40
N SER A 384 11.51 -7.56 -5.67
CA SER A 384 10.95 -8.89 -5.42
C SER A 384 10.78 -9.13 -3.92
N LEU A 385 9.86 -10.04 -3.55
CA LEU A 385 9.68 -10.42 -2.14
C LEU A 385 10.97 -11.04 -1.56
N GLU A 386 11.77 -11.69 -2.39
CA GLU A 386 13.06 -12.25 -2.00
C GLU A 386 14.06 -11.13 -1.70
N ASP A 387 14.25 -10.16 -2.60
CA ASP A 387 15.14 -9.02 -2.37
C ASP A 387 14.72 -8.22 -1.14
N PHE A 388 13.41 -8.02 -0.97
CA PHE A 388 12.86 -7.32 0.19
C PHE A 388 13.22 -7.99 1.52
N ARG A 389 13.17 -9.33 1.58
CA ARG A 389 13.55 -10.09 2.78
C ARG A 389 15.04 -10.00 3.11
N HIS A 390 15.87 -9.61 2.15
CA HIS A 390 17.31 -9.43 2.32
C HIS A 390 17.72 -7.97 2.59
N LEU A 391 16.77 -7.03 2.64
CA LEU A 391 17.09 -5.65 3.05
C LEU A 391 17.57 -5.64 4.49
N ARG A 392 18.78 -5.08 4.71
CA ARG A 392 19.35 -4.92 6.04
C ARG A 392 19.37 -3.46 6.47
N ASP A 393 19.65 -2.57 5.53
CA ASP A 393 19.81 -1.15 5.78
C ASP A 393 19.38 -0.29 4.57
N ALA A 394 19.45 1.03 4.73
CA ALA A 394 19.09 2.00 3.70
C ALA A 394 19.93 1.87 2.41
N SER A 395 21.16 1.34 2.48
CA SER A 395 22.05 1.20 1.32
C SER A 395 21.57 0.11 0.36
N ASP A 396 20.85 -0.90 0.86
CA ASP A 396 20.24 -1.92 0.01
C ASP A 396 19.07 -1.31 -0.80
N ILE A 397 18.29 -0.39 -0.21
CA ILE A 397 17.29 0.40 -0.94
C ILE A 397 17.97 1.31 -1.97
N ASP A 398 19.02 2.04 -1.60
CA ASP A 398 19.77 2.90 -2.53
C ASP A 398 20.26 2.10 -3.74
N ARG A 399 20.77 0.88 -3.53
CA ARG A 399 21.25 -0.01 -4.60
C ARG A 399 20.11 -0.45 -5.52
N HIS A 400 18.96 -0.83 -4.96
CA HIS A 400 17.76 -1.15 -5.75
C HIS A 400 17.30 0.05 -6.58
N VAL A 401 17.17 1.21 -5.95
CA VAL A 401 16.75 2.45 -6.60
C VAL A 401 17.73 2.84 -7.71
N ALA A 402 19.05 2.72 -7.48
CA ALA A 402 20.06 2.99 -8.49
C ALA A 402 19.96 2.05 -9.71
N LYS A 403 19.67 0.76 -9.47
CA LYS A 403 19.60 -0.26 -10.52
C LYS A 403 18.28 -0.23 -11.30
N MET A 404 17.16 -0.07 -10.61
CA MET A 404 15.83 -0.36 -11.17
C MET A 404 15.02 0.89 -11.53
N SER A 405 15.48 2.09 -11.16
CA SER A 405 14.71 3.30 -11.42
C SER A 405 14.78 3.75 -12.88
N TYR A 406 13.68 4.31 -13.36
CA TYR A 406 13.57 4.95 -14.68
C TYR A 406 12.77 6.26 -14.58
N GLU A 407 12.87 7.08 -15.63
CA GLU A 407 12.19 8.37 -15.69
C GLU A 407 10.78 8.23 -16.28
N ILE A 408 9.79 8.73 -15.56
CA ILE A 408 8.40 8.84 -16.00
C ILE A 408 8.19 10.24 -16.58
N LYS A 409 7.77 10.30 -17.84
CA LYS A 409 7.53 11.57 -18.51
C LYS A 409 6.24 12.24 -18.02
N PRO A 410 6.14 13.58 -18.07
CA PRO A 410 4.96 14.32 -17.62
C PRO A 410 3.63 13.86 -18.26
N GLU A 411 3.64 13.37 -19.50
CA GLU A 411 2.41 12.89 -20.17
C GLU A 411 1.81 11.64 -19.50
N CYS A 412 2.63 10.92 -18.72
CA CYS A 412 2.22 9.72 -17.98
C CYS A 412 1.67 10.05 -16.58
N LEU A 413 1.64 11.34 -16.22
CA LEU A 413 1.23 11.84 -14.92
C LEU A 413 -0.02 12.74 -14.97
N PRO A 414 -1.07 12.41 -15.75
CA PRO A 414 -2.27 13.23 -15.80
C PRO A 414 -3.03 13.21 -14.47
N SER A 415 -3.85 14.23 -14.23
CA SER A 415 -4.68 14.29 -13.03
C SER A 415 -5.70 13.15 -12.94
N SER A 416 -6.07 12.51 -14.05
CA SER A 416 -6.97 11.33 -14.07
C SER A 416 -6.34 10.07 -13.47
N GLY A 417 -5.01 9.95 -13.47
CA GLY A 417 -4.29 8.82 -12.89
C GLY A 417 -2.88 8.65 -13.46
N TRP A 418 -1.92 8.34 -12.60
CA TRP A 418 -0.52 8.17 -12.98
C TRP A 418 -0.23 6.74 -13.44
N SER A 419 0.40 6.62 -14.61
CA SER A 419 0.91 5.37 -15.14
C SER A 419 2.42 5.33 -14.96
N LEU A 420 2.88 4.68 -13.89
CA LEU A 420 4.29 4.55 -13.55
C LEU A 420 4.98 3.39 -14.31
N THR A 421 4.50 3.06 -15.51
CA THR A 421 5.09 2.01 -16.35
C THR A 421 6.26 2.54 -17.15
N ASP A 422 7.29 1.71 -17.30
CA ASP A 422 8.45 2.00 -18.15
C ASP A 422 8.04 2.30 -19.60
N MET A 423 8.80 3.18 -20.25
CA MET A 423 8.59 3.60 -21.64
C MET A 423 8.56 2.41 -22.60
N GLY A 424 9.37 1.37 -22.36
CA GLY A 424 9.36 0.16 -23.16
C GLY A 424 8.00 -0.55 -23.10
N VAL A 425 7.46 -0.74 -21.90
CA VAL A 425 6.11 -1.32 -21.71
C VAL A 425 5.05 -0.42 -22.33
N GLN A 426 5.14 0.91 -22.13
CA GLN A 426 4.16 1.84 -22.72
C GLN A 426 4.14 1.80 -24.25
N ASN A 427 5.30 1.71 -24.89
CA ASN A 427 5.40 1.59 -26.34
C ASN A 427 4.73 0.30 -26.83
N ILE A 428 4.90 -0.80 -26.10
CA ILE A 428 4.23 -2.08 -26.39
C ILE A 428 2.71 -1.94 -26.24
N ILE A 429 2.20 -1.33 -25.17
CA ILE A 429 0.76 -1.10 -24.99
C ILE A 429 0.20 -0.21 -26.10
N ARG A 430 0.90 0.85 -26.50
CA ARG A 430 0.50 1.70 -27.63
C ARG A 430 0.46 0.92 -28.94
N LYS A 431 1.40 0.01 -29.19
CA LYS A 431 1.36 -0.88 -30.35
C LYS A 431 0.16 -1.82 -30.30
N PHE A 432 -0.15 -2.40 -29.14
CA PHE A 432 -1.33 -3.25 -28.99
C PHE A 432 -2.61 -2.49 -29.34
N VAL A 433 -2.81 -1.30 -28.77
CA VAL A 433 -3.98 -0.45 -29.03
C VAL A 433 -4.00 0.06 -30.48
N GLY A 434 -2.84 0.41 -31.04
CA GLY A 434 -2.74 0.96 -32.40
C GLY A 434 -2.98 -0.06 -33.52
N HIS A 435 -2.67 -1.34 -33.29
CA HIS A 435 -2.91 -2.41 -34.27
C HIS A 435 -4.22 -3.17 -34.02
N GLY A 436 -4.65 -3.28 -32.76
CA GLY A 436 -5.78 -4.12 -32.37
C GLY A 436 -7.14 -3.43 -32.41
N VAL A 437 -8.18 -4.25 -32.40
CA VAL A 437 -9.59 -3.83 -32.28
C VAL A 437 -10.06 -4.13 -30.85
N PRO A 438 -10.68 -3.18 -30.13
CA PRO A 438 -11.21 -3.44 -28.79
C PRO A 438 -12.09 -4.69 -28.76
N LEU A 439 -11.96 -5.52 -27.72
CA LEU A 439 -12.67 -6.79 -27.60
C LEU A 439 -14.19 -6.63 -27.75
N VAL A 440 -14.75 -5.56 -27.18
CA VAL A 440 -16.19 -5.28 -27.30
C VAL A 440 -16.62 -5.08 -28.76
N ASP A 441 -15.78 -4.43 -29.56
CA ASP A 441 -16.03 -4.18 -30.99
C ASP A 441 -15.82 -5.46 -31.81
N TYR A 442 -14.77 -6.23 -31.50
CA TYR A 442 -14.51 -7.54 -32.10
C TYR A 442 -15.66 -8.54 -31.87
N LEU A 443 -16.27 -8.50 -30.69
CA LEU A 443 -17.40 -9.36 -30.33
C LEU A 443 -18.76 -8.79 -30.77
N GLY A 444 -18.87 -7.48 -30.99
CA GLY A 444 -20.13 -6.76 -31.15
C GLY A 444 -21.01 -6.75 -29.89
N GLN A 445 -20.47 -7.18 -28.75
CA GLN A 445 -21.15 -7.24 -27.44
C GLN A 445 -20.13 -7.34 -26.31
N ARG A 446 -20.55 -7.02 -25.09
CA ARG A 446 -19.70 -7.07 -23.89
C ARG A 446 -19.57 -8.51 -23.35
N PRO A 447 -18.47 -8.85 -22.67
CA PRO A 447 -18.41 -10.06 -21.86
C PRO A 447 -19.48 -10.07 -20.77
N TYR A 448 -20.04 -11.23 -20.49
CA TYR A 448 -21.08 -11.41 -19.48
C TYR A 448 -20.49 -11.79 -18.13
N ARG A 449 -21.16 -11.38 -17.06
CA ARG A 449 -20.85 -11.81 -15.70
C ARG A 449 -21.65 -13.06 -15.35
N GLY A 450 -21.07 -13.95 -14.55
CA GLY A 450 -21.77 -15.07 -13.95
C GLY A 450 -22.88 -14.65 -12.99
N ILE A 451 -23.56 -15.64 -12.44
CA ILE A 451 -24.78 -15.46 -11.64
C ILE A 451 -24.46 -14.94 -10.24
N ILE A 452 -25.15 -13.88 -9.82
CA ILE A 452 -25.19 -13.45 -8.41
C ILE A 452 -26.30 -14.23 -7.72
N THR A 453 -25.94 -15.02 -6.71
CA THR A 453 -26.91 -15.82 -5.95
C THR A 453 -27.52 -15.05 -4.78
N GLY A 454 -26.78 -14.09 -4.21
CA GLY A 454 -27.13 -13.40 -2.96
C GLY A 454 -27.06 -14.30 -1.71
N LEU A 455 -26.95 -15.62 -1.87
CA LEU A 455 -26.79 -16.60 -0.78
C LEU A 455 -26.24 -17.93 -1.31
N ASN A 456 -24.92 -18.04 -1.46
CA ASN A 456 -24.27 -19.21 -2.06
C ASN A 456 -24.68 -20.55 -1.43
N LYS A 457 -24.80 -20.62 -0.09
CA LYS A 457 -25.16 -21.86 0.62
C LYS A 457 -26.55 -22.42 0.28
N ALA A 458 -27.47 -21.59 -0.22
CA ALA A 458 -28.80 -22.03 -0.63
C ALA A 458 -28.82 -22.50 -2.08
N PHE A 459 -28.11 -21.81 -2.98
CA PHE A 459 -28.18 -22.06 -4.42
C PHE A 459 -27.05 -22.94 -4.98
N ILE A 460 -25.97 -23.14 -4.24
CA ILE A 460 -24.87 -24.03 -4.65
C ILE A 460 -25.01 -25.36 -3.91
N ILE A 461 -25.14 -26.44 -4.66
CA ILE A 461 -25.36 -27.78 -4.10
C ILE A 461 -24.30 -28.78 -4.55
N SER A 462 -24.10 -29.81 -3.73
CA SER A 462 -23.20 -30.92 -4.04
C SER A 462 -23.79 -31.89 -5.07
N HIS A 463 -22.92 -32.73 -5.64
CA HIS A 463 -23.32 -33.83 -6.51
C HIS A 463 -24.34 -34.79 -5.86
N ASP A 464 -24.20 -35.08 -4.57
CA ASP A 464 -25.12 -35.96 -3.84
C ASP A 464 -26.49 -35.32 -3.65
N SER A 465 -26.52 -34.02 -3.37
CA SER A 465 -27.78 -33.26 -3.27
C SER A 465 -28.51 -33.25 -4.62
N ARG A 466 -27.78 -33.06 -5.73
CA ARG A 466 -28.33 -33.17 -7.08
C ARG A 466 -28.95 -34.56 -7.31
N LYS A 467 -28.21 -35.63 -7.01
CA LYS A 467 -28.71 -37.01 -7.20
C LYS A 467 -30.02 -37.23 -6.44
N ARG A 468 -30.07 -36.82 -5.17
CA ARG A 468 -31.25 -36.92 -4.32
C ARG A 468 -32.45 -36.15 -4.90
N PHE A 469 -32.24 -34.91 -5.35
CA PHE A 469 -33.33 -34.11 -5.92
C PHE A 469 -33.91 -34.74 -7.18
N VAL A 470 -33.05 -35.25 -8.06
CA VAL A 470 -33.44 -35.88 -9.33
C VAL A 470 -34.09 -37.25 -9.09
N SER A 471 -33.65 -38.02 -8.09
CA SER A 471 -34.28 -39.31 -7.76
C SER A 471 -35.69 -39.12 -7.17
N GLU A 472 -35.91 -38.06 -6.40
CA GLU A 472 -37.24 -37.76 -5.84
C GLU A 472 -38.17 -37.07 -6.85
N CYS A 473 -37.62 -36.24 -7.74
CA CYS A 473 -38.36 -35.51 -8.75
C CYS A 473 -37.47 -35.29 -9.99
N PRO A 474 -37.63 -36.11 -11.05
CA PRO A 474 -36.80 -36.01 -12.26
C PRO A 474 -36.82 -34.63 -12.93
N ALA A 475 -37.95 -33.92 -12.84
CA ALA A 475 -38.10 -32.55 -13.36
C ALA A 475 -37.13 -31.55 -12.69
N CYS A 476 -36.68 -31.80 -11.44
CA CYS A 476 -35.67 -30.95 -10.79
C CYS A 476 -34.39 -30.79 -11.62
N SER A 477 -34.08 -31.73 -12.51
CA SER A 477 -32.93 -31.62 -13.41
C SER A 477 -32.93 -30.35 -14.27
N GLU A 478 -34.11 -29.80 -14.59
CA GLU A 478 -34.28 -28.54 -15.34
C GLU A 478 -33.72 -27.32 -14.62
N LEU A 479 -33.68 -27.34 -13.28
CA LEU A 479 -33.17 -26.23 -12.45
C LEU A 479 -31.72 -26.41 -12.04
N LEU A 480 -31.08 -27.54 -12.38
CA LEU A 480 -29.79 -27.96 -11.81
C LEU A 480 -28.70 -27.92 -12.87
N HIS A 481 -27.92 -26.85 -12.86
CA HIS A 481 -26.88 -26.60 -13.85
C HIS A 481 -25.48 -26.84 -13.28
N PRO A 482 -24.55 -27.46 -14.02
CA PRO A 482 -23.15 -27.60 -13.59
C PRO A 482 -22.52 -26.23 -13.26
N LEU A 483 -21.87 -26.10 -12.11
CA LEU A 483 -21.28 -24.84 -11.63
C LEU A 483 -19.76 -24.92 -11.56
N VAL A 484 -19.10 -23.84 -11.98
CA VAL A 484 -17.66 -23.64 -11.82
C VAL A 484 -17.39 -22.32 -11.10
N VAL A 485 -16.30 -22.27 -10.34
CA VAL A 485 -15.82 -21.07 -9.64
C VAL A 485 -14.34 -20.85 -9.95
N GLY A 486 -13.80 -19.67 -9.62
CA GLY A 486 -12.48 -19.24 -10.11
C GLY A 486 -11.30 -20.20 -9.84
N ARG A 487 -11.35 -20.97 -8.73
CA ARG A 487 -10.33 -21.98 -8.41
C ARG A 487 -10.34 -23.20 -9.33
N ASP A 488 -11.41 -23.42 -10.09
CA ASP A 488 -11.58 -24.54 -11.02
C ASP A 488 -10.92 -24.25 -12.38
N LEU A 489 -10.62 -22.98 -12.68
CA LEU A 489 -10.10 -22.55 -13.97
C LEU A 489 -8.56 -22.52 -13.95
N ARG A 490 -7.95 -23.09 -14.99
CA ARG A 490 -6.51 -23.02 -15.32
C ARG A 490 -6.36 -22.59 -16.77
N ARG A 491 -5.14 -22.30 -17.24
CA ARG A 491 -4.91 -22.03 -18.67
C ARG A 491 -5.36 -23.26 -19.47
N TYR A 492 -6.26 -23.05 -20.43
CA TYR A 492 -6.82 -24.07 -21.33
C TYR A 492 -7.52 -25.28 -20.67
N LYS A 493 -7.62 -25.32 -19.34
CA LYS A 493 -8.11 -26.50 -18.60
C LYS A 493 -9.12 -26.12 -17.52
N LEU A 494 -10.16 -26.93 -17.39
CA LEU A 494 -11.16 -26.87 -16.32
C LEU A 494 -11.08 -28.09 -15.41
N ASP A 495 -10.89 -27.86 -14.10
CA ASP A 495 -10.93 -28.90 -13.06
C ASP A 495 -12.31 -28.91 -12.38
N TYR A 496 -13.32 -29.55 -13.01
CA TYR A 496 -14.70 -29.53 -12.52
C TYR A 496 -14.90 -30.38 -11.24
N ARG A 497 -15.34 -29.72 -10.16
CA ARG A 497 -15.55 -30.34 -8.83
C ARG A 497 -16.95 -30.92 -8.59
N LYS A 498 -17.78 -31.06 -9.63
CA LYS A 498 -19.15 -31.61 -9.52
C LYS A 498 -20.08 -30.81 -8.60
N GLU A 499 -19.88 -29.49 -8.55
CA GLU A 499 -20.81 -28.55 -7.93
C GLU A 499 -21.92 -28.18 -8.92
N TYR A 500 -23.10 -27.84 -8.41
CA TYR A 500 -24.26 -27.46 -9.22
C TYR A 500 -24.89 -26.18 -8.69
N LEU A 501 -25.35 -25.34 -9.61
CA LEU A 501 -26.15 -24.17 -9.34
C LEU A 501 -27.62 -24.53 -9.52
N LEU A 502 -28.41 -24.22 -8.49
CA LEU A 502 -29.85 -24.23 -8.54
C LEU A 502 -30.33 -22.90 -9.15
N VAL A 503 -30.83 -22.95 -10.38
CA VAL A 503 -31.33 -21.79 -11.12
C VAL A 503 -32.84 -21.73 -11.00
N THR A 504 -33.33 -20.78 -10.21
CA THR A 504 -34.76 -20.50 -10.03
C THR A 504 -35.09 -19.15 -10.68
N PRO A 505 -35.42 -19.12 -11.99
CA PRO A 505 -35.71 -17.87 -12.69
C PRO A 505 -37.02 -17.24 -12.19
N ILE A 506 -37.24 -15.97 -12.52
CA ILE A 506 -38.50 -15.28 -12.21
C ILE A 506 -39.69 -16.02 -12.84
N GLY A 507 -40.74 -16.23 -12.05
CA GLY A 507 -41.95 -16.90 -12.49
C GLY A 507 -41.86 -18.43 -12.47
N VAL A 508 -40.79 -18.99 -11.90
CA VAL A 508 -40.67 -20.45 -11.75
C VAL A 508 -41.81 -20.98 -10.87
N ALA A 509 -42.56 -21.95 -11.39
CA ALA A 509 -43.59 -22.66 -10.64
C ALA A 509 -42.93 -23.64 -9.66
N ILE A 510 -42.40 -23.11 -8.55
CA ILE A 510 -41.53 -23.85 -7.61
C ILE A 510 -42.20 -25.10 -7.01
N ASP A 511 -43.54 -25.10 -6.93
CA ASP A 511 -44.33 -26.22 -6.44
C ASP A 511 -44.20 -27.48 -7.30
N LYS A 512 -43.79 -27.35 -8.57
CA LYS A 512 -43.44 -28.49 -9.45
C LYS A 512 -42.15 -29.21 -9.02
N TYR A 513 -41.37 -28.60 -8.12
CA TYR A 513 -40.07 -29.10 -7.67
C TYR A 513 -40.01 -29.23 -6.13
N PRO A 514 -40.83 -30.11 -5.49
CA PRO A 514 -40.92 -30.19 -4.03
C PRO A 514 -39.58 -30.41 -3.29
N PRO A 515 -38.64 -31.25 -3.76
CA PRO A 515 -37.34 -31.42 -3.11
C PRO A 515 -36.52 -30.12 -3.08
N VAL A 516 -36.58 -29.34 -4.17
CA VAL A 516 -35.91 -28.04 -4.28
C VAL A 516 -36.55 -27.03 -3.34
N LEU A 517 -37.89 -26.96 -3.30
CA LEU A 517 -38.61 -26.06 -2.39
C LEU A 517 -38.28 -26.38 -0.92
N ARG A 518 -38.28 -27.66 -0.53
CA ARG A 518 -37.89 -28.09 0.83
C ARG A 518 -36.48 -27.65 1.19
N HIS A 519 -35.53 -27.77 0.27
CA HIS A 519 -34.15 -27.32 0.46
C HIS A 519 -34.08 -25.80 0.66
N LEU A 520 -34.71 -25.02 -0.21
CA LEU A 520 -34.71 -23.55 -0.10
C LEU A 520 -35.45 -23.06 1.16
N GLN A 521 -36.49 -23.78 1.60
CA GLN A 521 -37.26 -23.46 2.80
C GLN A 521 -36.37 -23.40 4.05
N ALA A 522 -35.33 -24.24 4.14
CA ALA A 522 -34.36 -24.21 5.24
C ALA A 522 -33.59 -22.88 5.34
N PHE A 523 -33.54 -22.12 4.24
CA PHE A 523 -32.86 -20.82 4.15
C PHE A 523 -33.83 -19.63 4.03
N LYS A 524 -35.15 -19.85 4.16
CA LYS A 524 -36.19 -18.86 3.88
C LYS A 524 -35.93 -17.49 4.53
N ASN A 525 -35.64 -17.48 5.83
CA ASN A 525 -35.42 -16.24 6.59
C ASN A 525 -34.23 -15.39 6.06
N GLU A 526 -33.21 -16.03 5.47
CA GLU A 526 -32.08 -15.34 4.87
C GLU A 526 -32.37 -14.94 3.42
N LEU A 527 -33.07 -15.81 2.69
CA LEU A 527 -33.47 -15.57 1.30
C LEU A 527 -34.45 -14.40 1.17
N GLU A 528 -35.36 -14.21 2.13
CA GLU A 528 -36.29 -13.09 2.18
C GLU A 528 -35.56 -11.73 2.34
N LYS A 529 -34.43 -11.72 3.05
CA LYS A 529 -33.61 -10.51 3.28
C LYS A 529 -32.79 -10.08 2.06
N ARG A 530 -32.68 -10.92 1.02
CA ARG A 530 -31.96 -10.55 -0.20
C ARG A 530 -32.68 -9.38 -0.88
N TRP A 531 -31.92 -8.32 -1.15
CA TRP A 531 -32.43 -7.15 -1.84
C TRP A 531 -32.57 -7.38 -3.35
N ASP A 532 -31.76 -8.27 -3.92
CA ASP A 532 -31.66 -8.53 -5.37
C ASP A 532 -32.37 -9.81 -5.83
N LYS A 533 -33.40 -10.28 -5.11
CA LYS A 533 -34.21 -11.45 -5.50
C LYS A 533 -35.24 -11.11 -6.61
N GLY A 534 -35.85 -12.15 -7.17
CA GLY A 534 -37.04 -12.03 -8.02
C GLY A 534 -38.29 -11.57 -7.25
N HIS A 535 -39.48 -11.87 -7.78
CA HIS A 535 -40.75 -11.57 -7.10
C HIS A 535 -40.93 -12.43 -5.84
N HIS A 536 -40.39 -13.64 -5.83
CA HIS A 536 -40.44 -14.55 -4.70
C HIS A 536 -39.07 -14.80 -4.06
N TRP A 537 -39.05 -15.13 -2.77
CA TRP A 537 -37.80 -15.31 -2.01
C TRP A 537 -36.94 -16.48 -2.50
N TRP A 538 -37.54 -17.49 -3.14
CA TRP A 538 -36.83 -18.61 -3.76
C TRP A 538 -36.22 -18.27 -5.12
N GLU A 539 -36.56 -17.13 -5.74
CA GLU A 539 -36.10 -16.77 -7.08
C GLU A 539 -34.74 -16.09 -7.07
N LEU A 540 -33.90 -16.41 -8.05
CA LEU A 540 -32.71 -15.64 -8.35
C LEU A 540 -33.06 -14.29 -8.98
N ARG A 541 -32.08 -13.38 -9.00
CA ARG A 541 -32.19 -12.13 -9.74
C ARG A 541 -32.49 -12.39 -11.22
N PRO A 542 -33.21 -11.49 -11.92
CA PRO A 542 -33.34 -11.57 -13.36
C PRO A 542 -31.97 -11.50 -14.06
N CYS A 543 -31.85 -12.26 -15.14
CA CYS A 543 -30.67 -12.32 -16.00
C CYS A 543 -31.14 -12.53 -17.45
N ASP A 544 -30.88 -11.55 -18.31
CA ASP A 544 -31.41 -11.53 -19.69
C ASP A 544 -30.65 -12.45 -20.65
N TYR A 545 -29.57 -13.07 -20.19
CA TYR A 545 -28.64 -13.85 -21.02
C TYR A 545 -28.45 -15.28 -20.51
N TYR A 546 -29.46 -15.87 -19.84
CA TYR A 546 -29.43 -17.28 -19.42
C TYR A 546 -29.06 -18.24 -20.56
N ASP A 547 -29.61 -18.03 -21.75
CA ASP A 547 -29.35 -18.84 -22.94
C ASP A 547 -27.88 -18.79 -23.41
N SER A 548 -27.15 -17.75 -23.04
CA SER A 548 -25.72 -17.63 -23.39
C SER A 548 -24.84 -18.54 -22.54
N PHE A 549 -25.31 -19.03 -21.38
CA PHE A 549 -24.55 -19.96 -20.54
C PHE A 549 -24.47 -21.36 -21.14
N THR A 550 -25.44 -21.79 -21.94
CA THR A 550 -25.44 -23.14 -22.51
C THR A 550 -24.71 -23.23 -23.85
N LYS A 551 -24.41 -22.08 -24.48
CA LYS A 551 -23.66 -21.99 -25.74
C LYS A 551 -22.15 -22.16 -25.51
N PRO A 552 -21.39 -22.60 -26.54
CA PRO A 552 -19.94 -22.59 -26.49
C PRO A 552 -19.39 -21.19 -26.18
N LYS A 553 -18.53 -21.10 -25.16
CA LYS A 553 -18.07 -19.82 -24.60
C LYS A 553 -16.66 -19.93 -24.03
N ILE A 554 -15.97 -18.81 -23.90
CA ILE A 554 -14.71 -18.72 -23.15
C ILE A 554 -15.01 -18.20 -21.75
N ILE A 555 -14.62 -18.94 -20.71
CA ILE A 555 -14.81 -18.55 -19.30
C ILE A 555 -13.49 -18.15 -18.67
N TYR A 556 -13.53 -17.22 -17.71
CA TYR A 556 -12.35 -16.74 -16.98
C TYR A 556 -12.72 -16.22 -15.59
N PRO A 557 -11.80 -16.31 -14.61
CA PRO A 557 -12.05 -15.81 -13.26
C PRO A 557 -11.90 -14.28 -13.21
N ASP A 558 -12.68 -13.64 -12.34
CA ASP A 558 -12.47 -12.24 -11.97
C ASP A 558 -11.08 -12.05 -11.34
N ILE A 559 -10.70 -12.89 -10.38
CA ILE A 559 -9.47 -12.70 -9.61
C ILE A 559 -8.47 -13.82 -9.94
N ALA A 560 -7.32 -13.47 -10.52
CA ALA A 560 -6.24 -14.43 -10.79
C ALA A 560 -4.85 -13.78 -10.85
N THR A 561 -3.82 -14.56 -10.54
CA THR A 561 -2.40 -14.13 -10.66
C THR A 561 -1.85 -14.22 -12.08
N SER A 562 -2.59 -14.83 -13.00
CA SER A 562 -2.21 -15.06 -14.40
C SER A 562 -3.46 -15.15 -15.28
N CYS A 563 -3.30 -15.07 -16.60
CA CYS A 563 -4.38 -15.40 -17.54
C CYS A 563 -4.82 -16.86 -17.33
N ARG A 564 -6.13 -17.10 -17.22
CA ARG A 564 -6.75 -18.43 -16.99
C ARG A 564 -8.04 -18.55 -17.80
N PHE A 565 -7.90 -18.48 -19.12
CA PHE A 565 -9.04 -18.56 -20.03
C PHE A 565 -9.24 -20.00 -20.49
N VAL A 566 -10.50 -20.43 -20.49
CA VAL A 566 -10.89 -21.81 -20.81
C VAL A 566 -12.03 -21.81 -21.81
N LEU A 567 -11.99 -22.70 -22.79
CA LEU A 567 -13.12 -22.97 -23.66
C LEU A 567 -14.10 -23.93 -22.98
N ASP A 568 -15.34 -23.50 -22.81
CA ASP A 568 -16.44 -24.31 -22.33
C ASP A 568 -17.36 -24.69 -23.49
N ARG A 569 -17.50 -26.00 -23.72
CA ARG A 569 -18.45 -26.61 -24.68
C ARG A 569 -19.58 -27.39 -23.99
N HIS A 570 -19.59 -27.44 -22.66
CA HIS A 570 -20.49 -28.25 -21.86
C HIS A 570 -21.59 -27.43 -21.15
N GLY A 571 -21.54 -26.10 -21.23
CA GLY A 571 -22.59 -25.23 -20.70
C GLY A 571 -22.51 -25.03 -19.19
N TYR A 572 -21.31 -24.92 -18.63
CA TYR A 572 -21.10 -24.62 -17.21
C TYR A 572 -21.58 -23.20 -16.87
N PHE A 573 -22.22 -23.07 -15.72
CA PHE A 573 -22.57 -21.81 -15.10
C PHE A 573 -21.42 -21.35 -14.20
N GLY A 574 -21.24 -20.03 -14.10
CA GLY A 574 -20.28 -19.41 -13.20
C GLY A 574 -20.99 -18.55 -12.16
N THR A 575 -20.40 -18.39 -10.98
CA THR A 575 -20.83 -17.36 -10.01
C THR A 575 -20.40 -15.96 -10.46
N ASN A 576 -20.76 -14.92 -9.71
CA ASN A 576 -20.39 -13.53 -10.00
C ASN A 576 -18.88 -13.24 -10.08
N THR A 577 -18.04 -14.18 -9.66
CA THR A 577 -16.57 -14.14 -9.78
C THR A 577 -16.03 -14.89 -11.00
N ILE A 578 -16.91 -15.36 -11.89
CA ILE A 578 -16.61 -15.90 -13.21
C ILE A 578 -17.25 -14.98 -14.26
N TYR A 579 -16.48 -14.61 -15.27
CA TYR A 579 -16.99 -13.92 -16.45
C TYR A 579 -16.85 -14.81 -17.67
N PHE A 580 -17.57 -14.49 -18.74
CA PHE A 580 -17.49 -15.25 -19.97
C PHE A 580 -17.72 -14.42 -21.23
N ILE A 581 -17.04 -14.85 -22.29
CA ILE A 581 -17.23 -14.38 -23.66
C ILE A 581 -18.12 -15.42 -24.36
N PRO A 582 -19.32 -15.07 -24.83
CA PRO A 582 -20.33 -16.00 -25.37
C PRO A 582 -19.98 -16.49 -26.80
N ARG A 583 -18.72 -16.84 -27.06
CA ARG A 583 -18.23 -17.40 -28.32
C ARG A 583 -17.16 -18.45 -28.06
N GLY A 584 -17.19 -19.55 -28.82
CA GLY A 584 -16.14 -20.57 -28.84
C GLY A 584 -14.99 -20.23 -29.79
N ASP A 585 -14.40 -19.04 -29.65
CA ASP A 585 -13.36 -18.53 -30.56
C ASP A 585 -11.96 -19.01 -30.16
N LEU A 586 -11.42 -20.00 -30.87
CA LEU A 586 -10.11 -20.59 -30.59
C LEU A 586 -8.95 -19.62 -30.82
N PHE A 587 -9.07 -18.72 -31.79
CA PHE A 587 -8.06 -17.69 -32.02
C PHE A 587 -7.97 -16.78 -30.79
N LEU A 588 -9.11 -16.24 -30.37
CA LEU A 588 -9.19 -15.37 -29.20
C LEU A 588 -8.73 -16.09 -27.92
N LEU A 589 -9.05 -17.37 -27.75
CA LEU A 589 -8.57 -18.17 -26.62
C LEU A 589 -7.03 -18.23 -26.57
N GLY A 590 -6.38 -18.42 -27.72
CA GLY A 590 -4.91 -18.38 -27.82
C GLY A 590 -4.34 -17.02 -27.48
N ILE A 591 -4.92 -15.94 -28.02
CA ILE A 591 -4.50 -14.57 -27.73
C ILE A 591 -4.62 -14.26 -26.24
N LEU A 592 -5.77 -14.53 -25.60
CA LEU A 592 -6.03 -14.18 -24.21
C LEU A 592 -5.14 -14.92 -23.20
N ASN A 593 -4.66 -16.12 -23.56
CA ASN A 593 -3.74 -16.89 -22.74
C ASN A 593 -2.26 -16.58 -23.00
N SER A 594 -1.91 -15.71 -23.95
CA SER A 594 -0.52 -15.35 -24.29
C SER A 594 0.17 -14.49 -23.22
N LYS A 595 1.51 -14.48 -23.22
CA LYS A 595 2.32 -13.57 -22.40
C LYS A 595 2.08 -12.10 -22.76
N ALA A 596 1.85 -11.80 -24.05
CA ALA A 596 1.51 -10.45 -24.51
C ALA A 596 0.20 -9.95 -23.86
N ALA A 597 -0.84 -10.79 -23.85
CA ALA A 597 -2.09 -10.46 -23.18
C ALA A 597 -1.90 -10.28 -21.67
N PHE A 598 -1.09 -11.14 -21.03
CA PHE A 598 -0.78 -10.99 -19.62
C PHE A 598 -0.06 -9.67 -19.29
N LEU A 599 0.90 -9.23 -20.11
CA LEU A 599 1.54 -7.91 -19.94
C LEU A 599 0.52 -6.77 -20.04
N TYR A 600 -0.40 -6.85 -21.01
CA TYR A 600 -1.48 -5.86 -21.14
C TYR A 600 -2.33 -5.79 -19.87
N PHE A 601 -2.86 -6.94 -19.41
CA PHE A 601 -3.71 -6.98 -18.23
C PHE A 601 -2.96 -6.60 -16.95
N LYS A 602 -1.69 -6.96 -16.81
CA LYS A 602 -0.85 -6.52 -15.68
C LYS A 602 -0.73 -5.00 -15.61
N THR A 603 -0.75 -4.34 -16.77
CA THR A 603 -0.65 -2.88 -16.88
C THR A 603 -1.98 -2.18 -16.64
N THR A 604 -3.07 -2.72 -17.19
CA THR A 604 -4.38 -2.05 -17.26
C THR A 604 -5.36 -2.48 -16.16
N CYS A 605 -5.35 -3.74 -15.72
CA CYS A 605 -6.27 -4.24 -14.70
C CYS A 605 -5.91 -3.72 -13.29
N ALA A 606 -6.92 -3.59 -12.44
CA ALA A 606 -6.70 -3.34 -11.02
C ALA A 606 -6.10 -4.57 -10.34
N GLY A 607 -5.02 -4.40 -9.57
CA GLY A 607 -4.45 -5.46 -8.75
C GLY A 607 -5.01 -5.48 -7.32
N LEU A 608 -5.39 -6.64 -6.81
CA LEU A 608 -5.61 -7.00 -5.41
C LEU A 608 -4.37 -7.71 -4.83
N GLU A 609 -4.18 -7.64 -3.53
CA GLU A 609 -3.10 -8.36 -2.86
C GLU A 609 -3.59 -9.67 -2.26
N GLY A 610 -2.75 -10.70 -2.31
CA GLY A 610 -2.85 -11.88 -1.46
C GLY A 610 -1.45 -12.27 -0.96
N SER A 611 -1.37 -13.30 -0.11
CA SER A 611 -0.13 -13.74 0.55
C SER A 611 1.03 -13.98 -0.44
N GLY A 612 1.88 -12.96 -0.63
CA GLY A 612 3.08 -13.03 -1.48
C GLY A 612 2.84 -12.95 -3.00
N SER A 613 1.66 -12.53 -3.47
CA SER A 613 1.40 -12.37 -4.92
C SER A 613 0.37 -11.28 -5.22
N THR A 614 0.52 -10.61 -6.35
CA THR A 614 -0.49 -9.68 -6.88
C THR A 614 -1.51 -10.44 -7.71
N TYR A 615 -2.78 -10.36 -7.34
CA TYR A 615 -3.91 -10.89 -8.09
C TYR A 615 -4.50 -9.79 -8.95
N LEU A 616 -4.72 -10.02 -10.23
CA LEU A 616 -5.38 -9.06 -11.12
C LEU A 616 -6.90 -9.27 -11.06
N ARG A 617 -7.66 -8.17 -11.18
CA ARG A 617 -9.12 -8.22 -11.38
C ARG A 617 -9.50 -8.05 -12.85
N PHE A 618 -9.94 -9.12 -13.49
CA PHE A 618 -10.39 -9.18 -14.88
C PHE A 618 -11.86 -8.77 -15.02
N PHE A 619 -12.23 -7.58 -14.52
CA PHE A 619 -13.60 -7.06 -14.71
C PHE A 619 -13.93 -6.87 -16.18
N GLY A 620 -15.23 -7.01 -16.51
CA GLY A 620 -15.77 -6.75 -17.85
C GLY A 620 -15.24 -5.47 -18.47
N GLN A 621 -15.22 -4.35 -17.74
CA GLN A 621 -14.71 -3.06 -18.23
C GLN A 621 -13.25 -3.10 -18.72
N TYR A 622 -12.38 -3.88 -18.08
CA TYR A 622 -10.98 -4.00 -18.51
C TYR A 622 -10.89 -4.91 -19.73
N MET A 623 -11.67 -5.98 -19.74
CA MET A 623 -11.74 -6.95 -20.83
C MET A 623 -12.30 -6.31 -22.11
N GLU A 624 -13.33 -5.46 -22.00
CA GLU A 624 -13.94 -4.75 -23.13
C GLU A 624 -12.91 -3.96 -23.96
N THR A 625 -11.92 -3.37 -23.29
CA THR A 625 -10.88 -2.56 -23.93
C THR A 625 -9.68 -3.36 -24.44
N PHE A 626 -9.63 -4.67 -24.19
CA PHE A 626 -8.50 -5.50 -24.62
C PHE A 626 -8.37 -5.45 -26.15
N PRO A 627 -7.22 -5.01 -26.70
CA PRO A 627 -7.06 -4.88 -28.14
C PRO A 627 -6.80 -6.25 -28.78
N VAL A 628 -7.80 -6.83 -29.43
CA VAL A 628 -7.65 -8.09 -30.18
C VAL A 628 -6.87 -7.81 -31.46
N PRO A 629 -5.80 -8.56 -31.78
CA PRO A 629 -4.98 -8.28 -32.95
C PRO A 629 -5.82 -8.40 -34.24
N PRO A 630 -5.49 -7.60 -35.26
CA PRO A 630 -6.30 -7.49 -36.46
C PRO A 630 -6.33 -8.84 -37.20
N THR A 631 -7.51 -9.18 -37.68
CA THR A 631 -7.79 -10.43 -38.41
C THR A 631 -8.00 -10.20 -39.91
N ASP A 632 -7.54 -9.06 -40.43
CA ASP A 632 -7.85 -8.64 -41.81
C ASP A 632 -7.49 -9.74 -42.81
N THR A 633 -8.54 -10.37 -43.35
CA THR A 633 -8.46 -11.51 -44.26
C THR A 633 -7.91 -11.12 -45.64
N LYS A 634 -7.71 -9.81 -45.87
CA LYS A 634 -7.11 -9.27 -47.10
C LYS A 634 -5.59 -9.36 -47.14
N HIS A 635 -4.92 -9.52 -45.99
CA HIS A 635 -3.47 -9.79 -45.94
C HIS A 635 -3.23 -11.28 -45.67
N ASP A 636 -2.72 -11.98 -46.69
CA ASP A 636 -2.44 -13.43 -46.66
C ASP A 636 -1.59 -13.87 -45.45
N SER A 637 -0.67 -13.02 -44.99
CA SER A 637 0.19 -13.30 -43.82
C SER A 637 -0.58 -13.29 -42.48
N HIS A 638 -1.53 -12.39 -42.28
CA HIS A 638 -2.34 -12.33 -41.06
C HIS A 638 -3.32 -13.49 -40.98
N HIS A 639 -3.94 -13.83 -42.12
CA HIS A 639 -4.81 -15.00 -42.22
C HIS A 639 -4.04 -16.30 -41.89
N LYS A 640 -2.86 -16.51 -42.49
CA LYS A 640 -2.02 -17.70 -42.20
C LYS A 640 -1.64 -17.80 -40.72
N ARG A 641 -1.27 -16.68 -40.09
CA ARG A 641 -0.96 -16.67 -38.64
C ARG A 641 -2.17 -16.98 -37.78
N ARG A 642 -3.35 -16.44 -38.13
CA ARG A 642 -4.61 -16.74 -37.43
C ARG A 642 -4.91 -18.23 -37.45
N GLU A 643 -4.83 -18.86 -38.63
CA GLU A 643 -5.08 -20.29 -38.77
C GLU A 643 -4.03 -21.13 -38.03
N ALA A 644 -2.76 -20.72 -38.05
CA ALA A 644 -1.71 -21.39 -37.26
C ALA A 644 -1.98 -21.32 -35.75
N VAL A 645 -2.39 -20.16 -35.22
CA VAL A 645 -2.78 -20.02 -33.81
C VAL A 645 -3.93 -20.96 -33.48
N ILE A 646 -4.96 -21.04 -34.34
CA ILE A 646 -6.10 -21.95 -34.13
C ILE A 646 -5.62 -23.40 -34.05
N GLN A 647 -4.79 -23.85 -34.99
CA GLN A 647 -4.25 -25.22 -35.01
C GLN A 647 -3.45 -25.54 -33.74
N PHE A 648 -2.59 -24.62 -33.30
CA PHE A 648 -1.84 -24.81 -32.05
C PHE A 648 -2.74 -24.82 -30.82
N VAL A 649 -3.79 -24.00 -30.78
CA VAL A 649 -4.77 -24.01 -29.67
C VAL A 649 -5.58 -25.31 -29.66
N GLU A 650 -5.96 -25.86 -30.81
CA GLU A 650 -6.60 -27.18 -30.89
C GLU A 650 -5.67 -28.28 -30.35
N GLY A 651 -4.39 -28.25 -30.74
CA GLY A 651 -3.37 -29.14 -30.19
C GLY A 651 -3.20 -28.97 -28.67
N MET A 652 -3.15 -27.73 -28.19
CA MET A 652 -3.05 -27.40 -26.76
C MET A 652 -4.20 -27.99 -25.95
N LEU A 653 -5.43 -27.88 -26.45
CA LEU A 653 -6.61 -28.46 -25.79
C LEU A 653 -6.51 -30.00 -25.69
N ARG A 654 -6.10 -30.67 -26.77
CA ARG A 654 -5.87 -32.13 -26.76
C ARG A 654 -4.77 -32.54 -25.79
N LEU A 655 -3.64 -31.83 -25.79
CA LEU A 655 -2.54 -32.10 -24.86
C LEU A 655 -2.96 -31.99 -23.39
N HIS A 656 -3.83 -31.04 -23.06
CA HIS A 656 -4.38 -30.91 -21.70
C HIS A 656 -5.38 -32.03 -21.34
N GLU A 657 -6.14 -32.53 -22.31
CA GLU A 657 -6.99 -33.71 -22.15
C GLU A 657 -6.13 -34.97 -21.90
N ASP A 658 -5.11 -35.20 -22.74
CA ASP A 658 -4.17 -36.32 -22.61
C ASP A 658 -3.42 -36.28 -21.27
N LEU A 659 -2.95 -35.09 -20.86
CA LEU A 659 -2.28 -34.92 -19.57
C LEU A 659 -3.19 -35.26 -18.40
N SER A 660 -4.50 -35.00 -18.52
CA SER A 660 -5.48 -35.33 -17.47
C SER A 660 -5.75 -36.84 -17.39
N GLY A 661 -5.51 -37.58 -18.48
CA GLY A 661 -5.62 -39.04 -18.54
C GLY A 661 -4.31 -39.79 -18.22
N ALA A 662 -3.16 -39.12 -18.27
CA ALA A 662 -1.85 -39.71 -18.09
C ALA A 662 -1.63 -40.30 -16.68
N ARG A 663 -1.10 -41.54 -16.63
CA ARG A 663 -0.98 -42.31 -15.38
C ARG A 663 0.45 -42.45 -14.87
N THR A 664 1.44 -42.26 -15.73
CA THR A 664 2.86 -42.38 -15.35
C THR A 664 3.55 -41.02 -15.27
N PRO A 665 4.53 -40.84 -14.37
CA PRO A 665 5.29 -39.59 -14.28
C PRO A 665 6.00 -39.20 -15.58
N ASN A 666 6.51 -40.18 -16.33
CA ASN A 666 7.24 -39.95 -17.58
C ASN A 666 6.32 -39.44 -18.71
N GLU A 667 5.11 -39.99 -18.83
CA GLU A 667 4.09 -39.48 -19.77
C GLU A 667 3.68 -38.05 -19.40
N GLN A 668 3.45 -37.79 -18.11
CA GLN A 668 3.09 -36.45 -17.62
C GLN A 668 4.18 -35.42 -17.93
N GLU A 669 5.45 -35.76 -17.68
CA GLU A 669 6.57 -34.87 -17.97
C GLU A 669 6.72 -34.60 -19.48
N THR A 670 6.55 -35.64 -20.31
CA THR A 670 6.61 -35.50 -21.78
C THR A 670 5.51 -34.58 -22.30
N LEU A 671 4.26 -34.77 -21.84
CA LEU A 671 3.13 -33.92 -22.23
C LEU A 671 3.30 -32.49 -21.72
N GLN A 672 3.83 -32.28 -20.51
CA GLN A 672 4.14 -30.94 -19.99
C GLN A 672 5.17 -30.21 -20.87
N ARG A 673 6.21 -30.90 -21.35
CA ARG A 673 7.20 -30.32 -22.28
C ARG A 673 6.56 -29.94 -23.62
N GLN A 674 5.66 -30.78 -24.15
CA GLN A 674 4.92 -30.48 -25.39
C GLN A 674 3.97 -29.30 -25.24
N ILE A 675 3.27 -29.18 -24.11
CA ILE A 675 2.43 -28.02 -23.78
C ILE A 675 3.31 -26.77 -23.74
N ALA A 676 4.44 -26.79 -23.02
CA ALA A 676 5.34 -25.65 -22.94
C ALA A 676 5.87 -25.21 -24.32
N ALA A 677 6.23 -26.15 -25.19
CA ALA A 677 6.67 -25.86 -26.56
C ALA A 677 5.55 -25.26 -27.42
N THR A 678 4.35 -25.82 -27.34
CA THR A 678 3.16 -25.32 -28.06
C THR A 678 2.81 -23.90 -27.60
N ASP A 679 2.91 -23.64 -26.30
CA ASP A 679 2.65 -22.32 -25.71
C ASP A 679 3.64 -21.27 -26.24
N ALA A 680 4.93 -21.61 -26.32
CA ALA A 680 5.94 -20.74 -26.89
C ALA A 680 5.71 -20.44 -28.38
N GLN A 681 5.20 -21.42 -29.15
CA GLN A 681 4.82 -21.21 -30.55
C GLN A 681 3.62 -20.26 -30.70
N ILE A 682 2.62 -20.40 -29.83
CA ILE A 682 1.48 -19.46 -29.78
C ILE A 682 1.95 -18.05 -29.43
N ASP A 683 2.77 -17.90 -28.39
CA ASP A 683 3.34 -16.61 -27.98
C ASP A 683 4.10 -15.94 -29.14
N GLN A 684 4.96 -16.69 -29.84
CA GLN A 684 5.71 -16.16 -30.99
C GLN A 684 4.79 -15.64 -32.11
N LEU A 685 3.74 -16.40 -32.45
CA LEU A 685 2.75 -15.95 -33.44
C LEU A 685 1.99 -14.70 -32.96
N VAL A 686 1.66 -14.63 -31.68
CA VAL A 686 1.02 -13.45 -31.08
C VAL A 686 1.93 -12.22 -31.17
N TYR A 687 3.23 -12.38 -30.89
CA TYR A 687 4.21 -11.29 -31.01
C TYR A 687 4.29 -10.76 -32.44
N GLU A 688 4.29 -11.65 -33.43
CA GLU A 688 4.28 -11.26 -34.85
C GLU A 688 2.98 -10.56 -35.25
N LEU A 689 1.83 -11.01 -34.74
CA LEU A 689 0.53 -10.37 -34.99
C LEU A 689 0.47 -8.92 -34.48
N TYR A 690 1.18 -8.61 -33.39
CA TYR A 690 1.32 -7.26 -32.85
C TYR A 690 2.54 -6.49 -33.39
N GLY A 691 3.37 -7.10 -34.23
CA GLY A 691 4.58 -6.46 -34.77
C GLY A 691 5.62 -6.12 -33.69
N LEU A 692 5.81 -7.00 -32.70
CA LEU A 692 6.80 -6.81 -31.65
C LEU A 692 8.22 -7.10 -32.16
N THR A 693 9.15 -6.24 -31.77
CA THR A 693 10.59 -6.38 -32.03
C THR A 693 11.24 -7.32 -31.02
N ALA A 694 12.45 -7.82 -31.31
CA ALA A 694 13.20 -8.67 -30.39
C ALA A 694 13.43 -8.04 -29.00
N ASN A 695 13.62 -6.72 -28.92
CA ASN A 695 13.77 -6.02 -27.64
C ASN A 695 12.45 -5.93 -26.87
N GLU A 696 11.34 -5.69 -27.57
CA GLU A 696 10.01 -5.68 -26.94
C GLU A 696 9.60 -7.07 -26.46
N ILE A 697 9.95 -8.13 -27.20
CA ILE A 697 9.73 -9.51 -26.77
C ILE A 697 10.46 -9.78 -25.45
N LYS A 698 11.72 -9.34 -25.29
CA LYS A 698 12.44 -9.46 -24.02
C LYS A 698 11.75 -8.74 -22.85
N ILE A 699 11.07 -7.63 -23.12
CA ILE A 699 10.28 -6.92 -22.11
C ILE A 699 9.04 -7.73 -21.73
N VAL A 700 8.31 -8.26 -22.74
CA VAL A 700 7.13 -9.11 -22.52
C VAL A 700 7.47 -10.37 -21.73
N GLU A 701 8.60 -11.00 -22.04
CA GLU A 701 9.04 -12.24 -21.40
C GLU A 701 9.69 -12.03 -20.03
N GLY A 702 9.92 -10.77 -19.62
CA GLY A 702 10.59 -10.45 -18.36
C GLY A 702 12.08 -10.83 -18.35
N THR A 703 12.69 -11.00 -19.53
CA THR A 703 14.13 -11.30 -19.71
C THR A 703 14.98 -10.03 -19.85
N SER A 704 14.41 -8.86 -19.52
CA SER A 704 15.14 -7.59 -19.52
C SER A 704 15.90 -7.40 -18.20
N GLN A 705 17.19 -7.75 -18.26
CA GLN A 705 18.36 -7.40 -17.42
C GLN A 705 18.27 -7.39 -15.89
#